data_AF-A0A7L0K1D9-F1
#
_entry.id   AF-A0A7L0K1D9-F1
#
_cell.length_a   1.000
_cell.length_b   1.000
_cell.length_c   1.000
_cell.angle_alpha   90.00
_cell.angle_beta   90.00
_cell.angle_gamma   90.00
#
_symmetry.space_group_name_H-M   'P 1'
#
loop_
_entity.id
_entity.type
_entity.pdbx_description
1 polymer ?
#
loop_
_entity_poly.entity_id
_entity_poly.type
_entity_poly.pdbx_seq_one_letter_code
_entity_poly.pdbx_strand_id
1 'polypeptide(L)'
;RWQVYPLHSRVTLEEQNNVFLTPVPGYRKIILSTNIAESSVTVPDVKYVIDFCLIRTLVCDEETNYQSLRLCWASKTNCYQRKGRAGRVSNGYCYRLVHKNFWTDCIPEKSVPEILCCPLGATVLKIKRLDMGEPKALLATALSPPNISDIERTILHLKELGALTTCVQTEENPHDGELTSLGRVLLHLPVDLHLGKLIVLGHVFGCLEECLIIAAALSLRNFFAVPFKQHIDGYRSKLFFSGNSKSDCIAIVNAFKAWQVCRQKGELRHPKDELEWGRSNYIHIKKVREVSELFHLLKKRVREFNMFINTQPSAVDEEYVCKQRFILQVVMAGAFYPNYFTFQKCNEEIAVRELAGKDPKTTVMVKNIPPYGYLYHKQLQSLFRQCGQVKSVVYDGSRAFVEFSRNPMEGFKILPAVYMSVKMSQLKIPLELDVHYPDDIKRQLHHVTTASMESLRVSVDYQKQTVEPVEISFGSSQLSKMIPNRLLSISVTEIVEVGHFWGYRIDEKNRTVLQALTAEINYPNLMDLSVPPHPELVCLAPFTCLENRGYYRARILYVSGDFAEVFFVDYGNRSKVPLKKLKEIPSHLQELPFQALEFKICKMRPSARSLVCGERWSYSASQRFASLVNGYTLLVEVYSLVHGVLHVDVFRYSRRKDLVNIRDVLIEECYAELTEESYESQQNHDLLKGLFFDQVKKEEKTPISSREEEEHLIERLLDWFSEDKSGAPTHKVTVFGPFSPYEVKCYSMTKVSQFRSAFVQKESINSVVVHDTSEDSFQQLLIAASLSLNANGSTVLLEETSLMPPIPGLLALLSMLFAPAIELRIDKSGKYFTGVLCGLGWSQTRGAALLPENDMELTFDVPFGVDDISEINILRTAINKLLCECTMCSDQEKMTQLQENIRQILLR
;
A
#
# COMPACT_ATOMS: atom_id res chain seq x y z
N ARG A 1 18.27 29.32 27.78
CA ARG A 1 17.16 28.67 27.05
C ARG A 1 17.54 28.58 25.56
N TRP A 2 17.08 27.57 24.82
CA TRP A 2 17.55 27.30 23.45
C TRP A 2 16.39 27.29 22.45
N GLN A 3 16.63 27.78 21.23
CA GLN A 3 15.73 27.63 20.09
C GLN A 3 16.46 26.83 19.01
N VAL A 4 16.01 25.61 18.76
CA VAL A 4 16.68 24.65 17.86
C VAL A 4 15.91 24.58 16.55
N TYR A 5 16.58 24.82 15.44
CA TYR A 5 16.00 24.82 14.10
C TYR A 5 16.70 23.78 13.21
N PRO A 6 15.97 22.79 12.66
CA PRO A 6 16.51 21.90 11.64
C PRO A 6 16.56 22.60 10.27
N LEU A 7 17.69 22.55 9.58
CA LEU A 7 17.89 23.10 8.24
C LEU A 7 18.37 21.98 7.30
N HIS A 8 17.40 21.32 6.65
CA HIS A 8 17.61 20.21 5.73
C HIS A 8 16.69 20.38 4.51
N SER A 9 17.11 19.88 3.34
CA SER A 9 16.34 19.91 2.09
C SER A 9 14.95 19.22 2.11
N ARG A 10 14.61 18.53 3.21
CA ARG A 10 13.34 17.79 3.43
C ARG A 10 12.40 18.49 4.41
N VAL A 11 12.88 19.51 5.12
CA VAL A 11 12.10 20.30 6.09
C VAL A 11 11.23 21.30 5.31
N THR A 12 10.05 21.65 5.82
CA THR A 12 9.14 22.59 5.13
C THR A 12 9.84 23.94 4.93
N LEU A 13 9.45 24.69 3.89
CA LEU A 13 10.03 26.02 3.67
C LEU A 13 9.74 26.97 4.85
N GLU A 14 8.56 26.88 5.46
CA GLU A 14 8.20 27.66 6.64
C GLU A 14 9.20 27.40 7.79
N GLU A 15 9.50 26.13 8.06
CA GLU A 15 10.49 25.74 9.06
C GLU A 15 11.92 26.14 8.68
N GLN A 16 12.31 26.05 7.40
CA GLN A 16 13.62 26.53 6.94
C GLN A 16 13.73 28.06 7.09
N ASN A 17 12.66 28.80 6.80
CA ASN A 17 12.62 30.25 6.94
C ASN A 17 12.75 30.71 8.40
N ASN A 18 12.29 29.89 9.35
CA ASN A 18 12.43 30.19 10.77
C ASN A 18 13.89 30.36 11.21
N VAL A 19 14.85 29.81 10.46
CA VAL A 19 16.29 29.98 10.70
C VAL A 19 16.73 31.45 10.58
N PHE A 20 16.07 32.24 9.73
CA PHE A 20 16.38 33.66 9.52
C PHE A 20 15.74 34.59 10.56
N LEU A 21 14.79 34.10 11.36
CA LEU A 21 14.14 34.89 12.40
C LEU A 21 15.13 35.20 13.52
N THR A 22 15.11 36.43 14.04
CA THR A 22 15.92 36.81 15.20
C THR A 22 15.51 35.97 16.42
N PRO A 23 16.47 35.42 17.19
CA PRO A 23 16.12 34.66 18.39
C PRO A 23 15.41 35.56 19.41
N VAL A 24 14.51 34.95 20.19
CA VAL A 24 13.82 35.64 21.29
C VAL A 24 14.86 36.08 22.33
N PRO A 25 14.77 37.30 22.90
CA PRO A 25 15.68 37.74 23.95
C PRO A 25 15.80 36.70 25.09
N GLY A 26 17.02 36.36 25.50
CA GLY A 26 17.30 35.33 26.50
C GLY A 26 17.34 33.88 25.97
N TYR A 27 17.09 33.67 24.66
CA TYR A 27 17.26 32.39 23.99
C TYR A 27 18.47 32.39 23.05
N ARG A 28 19.14 31.23 22.95
CA ARG A 28 20.21 30.99 21.97
C ARG A 28 19.66 30.21 20.78
N LYS A 29 19.82 30.77 19.58
CA LYS A 29 19.55 30.06 18.32
C LYS A 29 20.59 28.96 18.10
N ILE A 30 20.14 27.75 17.78
CA ILE A 30 20.95 26.61 17.39
C ILE A 30 20.39 26.09 16.06
N ILE A 31 21.22 26.01 15.04
CA ILE A 31 20.82 25.55 13.71
C ILE A 31 21.52 24.22 13.46
N LEU A 32 20.73 23.17 13.19
CA LEU A 32 21.24 21.85 12.83
C LEU A 32 21.11 21.71 11.32
N SER A 33 22.23 21.75 10.58
CA SER A 33 22.20 21.79 9.11
C SER A 33 23.09 20.76 8.43
N THR A 34 22.77 20.44 7.18
CA THR A 34 23.64 19.71 6.25
C THR A 34 24.54 20.67 5.45
N ASN A 35 25.15 20.17 4.37
CA ASN A 35 25.90 20.97 3.41
C ASN A 35 25.06 22.08 2.72
N ILE A 36 23.74 22.14 2.90
CA ILE A 36 22.91 23.25 2.39
C ILE A 36 23.34 24.63 2.96
N ALA A 37 23.84 24.65 4.20
CA ALA A 37 24.37 25.88 4.81
C ALA A 37 25.78 26.23 4.29
N GLU A 38 26.46 25.33 3.58
CA GLU A 38 27.85 25.50 3.16
C GLU A 38 28.01 26.49 2.02
N SER A 39 27.07 26.52 1.08
CA SER A 39 27.12 27.31 -0.16
C SER A 39 25.87 28.18 -0.31
N SER A 40 24.67 27.60 -0.22
CA SER A 40 23.40 28.18 -0.69
C SER A 40 22.71 29.17 0.25
N VAL A 41 23.03 29.21 1.55
CA VAL A 41 22.28 30.02 2.53
C VAL A 41 23.17 30.91 3.39
N THR A 42 22.80 32.19 3.51
CA THR A 42 23.50 33.19 4.33
C THR A 42 22.66 33.54 5.55
N VAL A 43 23.05 33.02 6.73
CA VAL A 43 22.41 33.38 8.00
C VAL A 43 23.26 34.46 8.68
N PRO A 44 22.72 35.66 8.97
CA PRO A 44 23.52 36.82 9.39
C PRO A 44 24.05 36.74 10.83
N ASP A 45 23.44 35.95 11.71
CA ASP A 45 23.73 35.92 13.16
C ASP A 45 24.54 34.71 13.63
N VAL A 46 25.23 34.01 12.72
CA VAL A 46 26.06 32.84 13.07
C VAL A 46 27.44 33.27 13.56
N LYS A 47 27.73 33.01 14.83
CA LYS A 47 29.05 33.27 15.46
C LYS A 47 29.87 32.02 15.74
N TYR A 48 29.22 30.87 15.87
CA TYR A 48 29.87 29.60 16.21
C TYR A 48 29.45 28.55 15.19
N VAL A 49 30.43 27.92 14.54
CA VAL A 49 30.23 26.76 13.66
C VAL A 49 30.84 25.55 14.35
N ILE A 50 30.06 24.49 14.49
CA ILE A 50 30.52 23.18 14.95
C ILE A 50 30.52 22.27 13.72
N ASP A 51 31.70 21.93 13.24
CA ASP A 51 31.91 21.15 12.03
C ASP A 51 32.36 19.73 12.40
N PHE A 52 31.50 18.75 12.07
CA PHE A 52 31.84 17.33 12.21
C PHE A 52 32.84 16.86 11.13
N CYS A 53 33.16 17.71 10.15
CA CYS A 53 33.99 17.39 8.98
C CYS A 53 33.42 16.23 8.14
N LEU A 54 32.13 15.96 8.25
CA LEU A 54 31.42 14.94 7.49
C LEU A 54 30.50 15.57 6.44
N ILE A 55 30.27 14.84 5.35
CA ILE A 55 29.35 15.19 4.28
C ILE A 55 28.68 13.92 3.75
N ARG A 56 27.44 14.04 3.28
CA ARG A 56 26.79 12.95 2.55
C ARG A 56 27.04 13.14 1.06
N THR A 57 27.69 12.18 0.42
CA THR A 57 28.04 12.20 -1.00
C THR A 57 27.36 11.04 -1.71
N LEU A 58 26.87 11.28 -2.92
CA LEU A 58 26.36 10.21 -3.78
C LEU A 58 27.55 9.44 -4.36
N VAL A 59 27.52 8.13 -4.18
CA VAL A 59 28.51 7.19 -4.70
C VAL A 59 27.77 6.17 -5.55
N CYS A 60 28.25 5.97 -6.78
CA CYS A 60 27.74 4.94 -7.67
C CYS A 60 28.36 3.59 -7.32
N ASP A 61 27.56 2.54 -7.23
CA ASP A 61 28.03 1.16 -7.09
C ASP A 61 28.64 0.68 -8.41
N GLU A 62 29.84 0.14 -8.36
CA GLU A 62 30.55 -0.30 -9.58
C GLU A 62 29.89 -1.52 -10.24
N GLU A 63 29.10 -2.31 -9.51
CA GLU A 63 28.41 -3.48 -10.06
C GLU A 63 27.05 -3.10 -10.65
N THR A 64 26.19 -2.42 -9.87
CA THR A 64 24.80 -2.16 -10.28
C THR A 64 24.56 -0.79 -10.88
N ASN A 65 25.53 0.13 -10.84
CA ASN A 65 25.35 1.57 -11.09
C ASN A 65 24.27 2.23 -10.20
N TYR A 66 23.82 1.59 -9.12
CA TYR A 66 22.89 2.20 -8.19
C TYR A 66 23.59 3.25 -7.34
N GLN A 67 22.86 4.32 -7.02
CA GLN A 67 23.41 5.39 -6.19
C GLN A 67 23.23 5.07 -4.70
N SER A 68 24.29 5.28 -3.92
CA SER A 68 24.29 5.19 -2.46
C SER A 68 24.65 6.55 -1.87
N LEU A 69 23.85 7.04 -0.91
CA LEU A 69 24.19 8.26 -0.18
C LEU A 69 25.03 7.91 1.05
N ARG A 70 26.37 7.97 0.89
CA ARG A 70 27.33 7.59 1.94
C ARG A 70 27.77 8.79 2.77
N LEU A 71 27.97 8.57 4.06
CA LEU A 71 28.57 9.55 4.96
C LEU A 71 30.10 9.46 4.83
N CYS A 72 30.70 10.50 4.27
CA CYS A 72 32.12 10.57 3.96
C CYS A 72 32.76 11.76 4.69
N TRP A 73 34.09 11.77 4.77
CA TRP A 73 34.83 12.96 5.19
C TRP A 73 34.68 14.06 4.15
N ALA A 74 34.31 15.26 4.60
CA ALA A 74 34.25 16.45 3.77
C ALA A 74 35.68 16.88 3.41
N SER A 75 35.87 17.49 2.25
CA SER A 75 37.20 18.00 1.88
C SER A 75 37.59 19.20 2.75
N LYS A 76 38.89 19.48 2.85
CA LYS A 76 39.39 20.69 3.52
C LYS A 76 38.76 21.94 2.89
N THR A 77 38.60 21.96 1.56
CA THR A 77 37.87 23.00 0.83
C THR A 77 36.44 23.20 1.37
N ASN A 78 35.67 22.13 1.55
CA ASN A 78 34.31 22.21 2.13
C ASN A 78 34.34 22.77 3.56
N CYS A 79 35.23 22.25 4.39
CA CYS A 79 35.40 22.67 5.77
C CYS A 79 35.86 24.15 5.90
N TYR A 80 36.59 24.68 4.91
CA TYR A 80 36.92 26.10 4.84
C TYR A 80 35.69 26.95 4.48
N GLN A 81 34.82 26.48 3.57
CA GLN A 81 33.55 27.16 3.29
C GLN A 81 32.65 27.22 4.54
N ARG A 82 32.58 26.11 5.30
CA ARG A 82 31.85 26.06 6.59
C ARG A 82 32.43 27.03 7.62
N LYS A 83 33.76 27.08 7.77
CA LYS A 83 34.45 28.08 8.61
C LYS A 83 34.06 29.51 8.23
N GLY A 84 33.95 29.80 6.94
CA GLY A 84 33.56 31.12 6.43
C GLY A 84 32.16 31.58 6.86
N ARG A 85 31.28 30.67 7.30
CA ARG A 85 29.92 31.01 7.75
C ARG A 85 29.89 31.71 9.11
N ALA A 86 30.89 31.51 9.96
CA ALA A 86 30.98 32.16 11.28
C ALA A 86 31.54 33.60 11.24
N GLY A 87 32.17 34.00 10.13
CA GLY A 87 32.96 35.23 10.03
C GLY A 87 32.33 36.34 9.17
N ARG A 88 31.02 36.30 8.91
CA ARG A 88 30.39 37.22 7.95
C ARG A 88 30.03 38.59 8.51
N VAL A 89 29.54 38.64 9.76
CA VAL A 89 29.03 39.87 10.39
C VAL A 89 29.87 40.29 11.59
N SER A 90 30.57 39.34 12.23
CA SER A 90 31.49 39.62 13.32
C SER A 90 32.54 38.51 13.45
N ASN A 91 33.53 38.69 14.32
CA ASN A 91 34.50 37.64 14.64
C ASN A 91 33.77 36.40 15.21
N GLY A 92 33.93 35.27 14.54
CA GLY A 92 33.36 33.98 14.92
C GLY A 92 34.39 32.89 15.11
N TYR A 93 33.93 31.76 15.64
CA TYR A 93 34.74 30.58 15.92
C TYR A 93 34.22 29.38 15.14
N CYS A 94 35.13 28.56 14.63
CA CYS A 94 34.82 27.29 13.99
C CYS A 94 35.54 26.18 14.75
N TYR A 95 34.77 25.26 15.31
CA TYR A 95 35.25 24.08 16.03
C TYR A 95 35.14 22.88 15.10
N ARG A 96 36.27 22.23 14.82
CA ARG A 96 36.31 21.00 14.01
C ARG A 96 36.47 19.81 14.93
N LEU A 97 35.57 18.84 14.81
CA LEU A 97 35.52 17.67 15.68
C LEU A 97 36.40 16.53 15.14
N VAL A 98 37.67 16.84 14.85
CA VAL A 98 38.70 15.89 14.39
C VAL A 98 40.05 16.22 15.03
N HIS A 99 40.90 15.21 15.24
CA HIS A 99 42.27 15.42 15.73
C HIS A 99 43.13 16.16 14.69
N LYS A 100 44.09 16.97 15.15
CA LYS A 100 44.98 17.76 14.27
C LYS A 100 45.75 16.88 13.29
N ASN A 101 46.26 15.72 13.74
CA ASN A 101 47.01 14.80 12.87
C ASN A 101 46.08 14.22 11.79
N PHE A 102 44.87 13.79 12.17
CA PHE A 102 43.86 13.30 11.22
C PHE A 102 43.45 14.38 10.20
N TRP A 103 43.31 15.63 10.61
CA TRP A 103 43.04 16.75 9.70
C TRP A 103 44.15 16.94 8.67
N THR A 104 45.42 16.84 9.08
CA THR A 104 46.56 17.04 8.19
C THR A 104 46.70 15.87 7.21
N ASP A 105 46.60 14.64 7.71
CA ASP A 105 47.05 13.44 7.00
C ASP A 105 45.91 12.66 6.30
N CYS A 106 44.67 12.74 6.81
CA CYS A 106 43.56 11.88 6.35
C CYS A 106 42.44 12.63 5.61
N ILE A 107 42.21 13.92 5.90
CA ILE A 107 41.15 14.69 5.25
C ILE A 107 41.60 15.12 3.84
N PRO A 108 40.83 14.80 2.78
CA PRO A 108 41.22 15.13 1.41
C PRO A 108 41.18 16.64 1.17
N GLU A 109 42.10 17.17 0.35
CA GLU A 109 42.11 18.62 0.04
C GLU A 109 40.89 19.07 -0.77
N LYS A 110 40.50 18.26 -1.75
CA LYS A 110 39.44 18.56 -2.71
C LYS A 110 38.43 17.41 -2.77
N SER A 111 37.19 17.72 -3.15
CA SER A 111 36.16 16.73 -3.43
C SER A 111 36.43 16.02 -4.76
N VAL A 112 35.98 14.76 -4.86
CA VAL A 112 36.02 14.00 -6.11
C VAL A 112 35.04 14.63 -7.12
N PRO A 113 35.44 14.84 -8.39
CA PRO A 113 34.55 15.36 -9.43
C PRO A 113 33.36 14.44 -9.73
N GLU A 114 32.20 15.02 -10.06
CA GLU A 114 30.96 14.27 -10.35
C GLU A 114 31.11 13.31 -11.54
N ILE A 115 31.90 13.65 -12.56
CA ILE A 115 32.14 12.77 -13.73
C ILE A 115 32.75 11.41 -13.33
N LEU A 116 33.38 11.31 -12.15
CA LEU A 116 33.97 10.07 -11.64
C LEU A 116 33.04 9.31 -10.69
N CYS A 117 31.90 9.87 -10.31
CA CYS A 117 31.04 9.32 -9.24
C CYS A 117 29.55 9.28 -9.59
N CYS A 118 29.14 9.88 -10.72
CA CYS A 118 27.75 9.98 -11.15
C CYS A 118 27.51 9.17 -12.45
N PRO A 119 26.27 8.68 -12.68
CA PRO A 119 25.91 7.99 -13.91
C PRO A 119 26.20 8.80 -15.17
N LEU A 120 26.82 8.18 -16.17
CA LEU A 120 27.28 8.85 -17.39
C LEU A 120 26.25 8.89 -18.52
N GLY A 121 25.05 8.33 -18.34
CA GLY A 121 24.08 8.09 -19.42
C GLY A 121 23.73 9.34 -20.23
N ALA A 122 23.35 10.44 -19.56
CA ALA A 122 23.03 11.70 -20.24
C ALA A 122 24.26 12.32 -20.94
N THR A 123 25.46 12.12 -20.39
CA THR A 123 26.72 12.57 -21.00
C THR A 123 27.02 11.79 -22.27
N VAL A 124 26.91 10.45 -22.23
CA VAL A 124 27.12 9.58 -23.39
C VAL A 124 26.15 9.90 -24.53
N LEU A 125 24.86 10.10 -24.23
CA LEU A 125 23.90 10.51 -25.27
C LEU A 125 24.27 11.87 -25.90
N LYS A 126 24.73 12.84 -25.10
CA LYS A 126 25.16 14.15 -25.61
C LYS A 126 26.36 14.02 -26.54
N ILE A 127 27.31 13.15 -26.21
CA ILE A 127 28.47 12.86 -27.06
C ILE A 127 28.00 12.27 -28.40
N LYS A 128 27.09 11.28 -28.37
CA LYS A 128 26.54 10.70 -29.60
C LYS A 128 25.79 11.72 -30.46
N ARG A 129 25.14 12.71 -29.87
CA ARG A 129 24.50 13.82 -30.63
C ARG A 129 25.52 14.69 -31.36
N LEU A 130 26.71 14.89 -30.78
CA LEU A 130 27.75 15.73 -31.38
C LEU A 130 28.49 15.04 -32.53
N ASP A 131 28.33 13.73 -32.68
CA ASP A 131 28.97 12.90 -33.71
C ASP A 131 30.51 13.06 -33.77
N MET A 132 31.12 13.15 -32.58
CA MET A 132 32.56 13.36 -32.41
C MET A 132 33.36 12.05 -32.22
N GLY A 133 32.84 10.93 -32.74
CA GLY A 133 33.44 9.60 -32.58
C GLY A 133 32.95 8.83 -31.35
N GLU A 134 33.66 7.75 -31.01
CA GLU A 134 33.28 6.83 -29.94
C GLU A 134 33.27 7.50 -28.55
N PRO A 135 32.25 7.25 -27.70
CA PRO A 135 32.19 7.85 -26.36
C PRO A 135 33.43 7.59 -25.50
N LYS A 136 34.01 6.38 -25.61
CA LYS A 136 35.23 5.98 -24.90
C LYS A 136 36.44 6.84 -25.28
N ALA A 137 36.64 7.11 -26.56
CA ALA A 137 37.75 7.91 -27.05
C ALA A 137 37.64 9.37 -26.60
N LEU A 138 36.44 9.95 -26.66
CA LEU A 138 36.25 11.34 -26.27
C LEU A 138 36.35 11.53 -24.75
N LEU A 139 35.74 10.66 -23.94
CA LEU A 139 35.80 10.76 -22.47
C LEU A 139 37.22 10.55 -21.92
N ALA A 140 38.08 9.83 -22.64
CA ALA A 140 39.50 9.72 -22.30
C ALA A 140 40.25 11.06 -22.35
N THR A 141 39.73 12.06 -23.10
CA THR A 141 40.32 13.40 -23.20
C THR A 141 39.80 14.39 -22.14
N ALA A 142 38.89 13.96 -21.25
CA ALA A 142 38.36 14.82 -20.20
C ALA A 142 39.45 15.20 -19.16
N LEU A 143 39.29 16.34 -18.49
CA LEU A 143 40.20 16.80 -17.43
C LEU A 143 40.39 15.75 -16.31
N SER A 144 39.34 14.99 -16.03
CA SER A 144 39.35 13.85 -15.13
C SER A 144 38.58 12.72 -15.81
N PRO A 145 39.27 11.83 -16.55
CA PRO A 145 38.60 10.81 -17.35
C PRO A 145 37.93 9.75 -16.44
N PRO A 146 36.67 9.37 -16.73
CA PRO A 146 36.00 8.29 -16.00
C PRO A 146 36.61 6.93 -16.30
N ASN A 147 36.29 5.93 -15.47
CA ASN A 147 36.74 4.56 -15.70
C ASN A 147 36.10 4.00 -16.98
N ILE A 148 36.90 3.29 -17.77
CA ILE A 148 36.48 2.65 -19.02
C ILE A 148 35.31 1.68 -18.78
N SER A 149 35.37 0.88 -17.70
CA SER A 149 34.30 -0.06 -17.35
C SER A 149 32.94 0.64 -17.15
N ASP A 150 32.96 1.83 -16.57
CA ASP A 150 31.73 2.59 -16.27
C ASP A 150 31.12 3.16 -17.55
N ILE A 151 31.96 3.57 -18.50
CA ILE A 151 31.52 3.98 -19.84
C ILE A 151 30.87 2.80 -20.55
N GLU A 152 31.54 1.65 -20.60
CA GLU A 152 31.07 0.46 -21.30
C GLU A 152 29.73 -0.05 -20.71
N ARG A 153 29.62 -0.12 -19.38
CA ARG A 153 28.37 -0.49 -18.71
C ARG A 153 27.26 0.54 -18.95
N THR A 154 27.58 1.84 -18.93
CA THR A 154 26.62 2.89 -19.25
C THR A 154 26.06 2.71 -20.67
N ILE A 155 26.89 2.34 -21.64
CA ILE A 155 26.45 2.09 -23.02
C ILE A 155 25.51 0.89 -23.09
N LEU A 156 25.81 -0.20 -22.37
CA LEU A 156 24.92 -1.36 -22.28
C LEU A 156 23.56 -0.99 -21.64
N HIS A 157 23.56 -0.21 -20.56
CA HIS A 157 22.33 0.29 -19.93
C HIS A 157 21.52 1.20 -20.87
N LEU A 158 22.18 2.04 -21.68
CA LEU A 158 21.50 2.86 -22.67
C LEU A 158 20.88 2.03 -23.81
N LYS A 159 21.48 0.88 -24.15
CA LYS A 159 20.89 -0.09 -25.08
C LYS A 159 19.70 -0.81 -24.48
N GLU A 160 19.79 -1.24 -23.23
CA GLU A 160 18.67 -1.85 -22.49
C GLU A 160 17.50 -0.88 -22.32
N LEU A 161 17.78 0.40 -22.05
CA LEU A 161 16.77 1.45 -22.00
C LEU A 161 16.06 1.64 -23.36
N GLY A 162 16.75 1.33 -24.46
CA GLY A 162 16.30 1.55 -25.84
C GLY A 162 16.74 2.90 -26.43
N ALA A 163 17.68 3.61 -25.77
CA ALA A 163 18.19 4.90 -26.22
C ALA A 163 19.29 4.78 -27.29
N LEU A 164 20.02 3.66 -27.29
CA LEU A 164 21.02 3.30 -28.29
C LEU A 164 20.68 1.95 -28.95
N THR A 165 21.02 1.79 -30.22
CA THR A 165 20.95 0.50 -30.92
C THR A 165 22.08 -0.43 -30.47
N THR A 166 21.91 -1.73 -30.67
CA THR A 166 22.97 -2.74 -30.47
C THR A 166 24.01 -2.74 -31.59
N CYS A 167 23.68 -2.21 -32.77
CA CYS A 167 24.54 -2.16 -33.94
C CYS A 167 25.00 -0.73 -34.29
N VAL A 168 26.16 -0.62 -34.92
CA VAL A 168 26.68 0.57 -35.61
C VAL A 168 26.94 0.19 -37.06
N GLN A 169 26.37 0.90 -38.03
CA GLN A 169 26.57 0.61 -39.46
C GLN A 169 26.35 -0.88 -39.82
N THR A 170 25.32 -1.50 -39.23
CA THR A 170 24.93 -2.92 -39.35
C THR A 170 25.76 -3.96 -38.59
N GLU A 171 26.91 -3.60 -38.02
CA GLU A 171 27.71 -4.51 -37.19
C GLU A 171 27.40 -4.34 -35.70
N GLU A 172 27.35 -5.45 -34.97
CA GLU A 172 27.16 -5.44 -33.52
C GLU A 172 28.40 -4.86 -32.82
N ASN A 173 28.24 -3.80 -32.05
CA ASN A 173 29.33 -3.21 -31.28
C ASN A 173 28.88 -3.07 -29.82
N PRO A 174 29.49 -3.75 -28.84
CA PRO A 174 29.09 -3.64 -27.44
C PRO A 174 29.49 -2.29 -26.81
N HIS A 175 30.54 -1.64 -27.32
CA HIS A 175 31.13 -0.43 -26.79
C HIS A 175 30.63 0.86 -27.47
N ASP A 176 29.73 0.76 -28.45
CA ASP A 176 29.07 1.91 -29.08
C ASP A 176 27.65 1.55 -29.58
N GLY A 177 26.87 2.52 -30.04
CA GLY A 177 25.55 2.32 -30.64
C GLY A 177 25.03 3.59 -31.32
N GLU A 178 24.09 3.46 -32.24
CA GLU A 178 23.43 4.59 -32.91
C GLU A 178 22.26 5.12 -32.08
N LEU A 179 21.98 6.43 -32.19
CA LEU A 179 20.93 7.09 -31.44
C LEU A 179 19.54 6.73 -32.00
N THR A 180 18.71 6.08 -31.19
CA THR A 180 17.33 5.71 -31.56
C THR A 180 16.39 6.92 -31.56
N SER A 181 15.17 6.76 -32.10
CA SER A 181 14.12 7.78 -31.99
C SER A 181 13.81 8.13 -30.53
N LEU A 182 13.79 7.13 -29.64
CA LEU A 182 13.67 7.36 -28.19
C LEU A 182 14.86 8.17 -27.68
N GLY A 183 16.10 7.77 -27.98
CA GLY A 183 17.32 8.47 -27.55
C GLY A 183 17.35 9.95 -27.98
N ARG A 184 16.85 10.28 -29.18
CA ARG A 184 16.71 11.67 -29.67
C ARG A 184 15.76 12.49 -28.80
N VAL A 185 14.62 11.93 -28.38
CA VAL A 185 13.68 12.61 -27.50
C VAL A 185 14.29 12.81 -26.11
N LEU A 186 14.90 11.76 -25.53
CA LEU A 186 15.50 11.82 -24.19
C LEU A 186 16.52 12.97 -24.06
N LEU A 187 17.31 13.22 -25.10
CA LEU A 187 18.29 14.31 -25.15
C LEU A 187 17.70 15.72 -25.01
N HIS A 188 16.44 15.91 -25.40
CA HIS A 188 15.77 17.20 -25.33
C HIS A 188 15.09 17.43 -23.99
N LEU A 189 14.90 16.40 -23.17
CA LEU A 189 14.17 16.51 -21.90
C LEU A 189 15.13 16.76 -20.72
N PRO A 190 14.85 17.75 -19.85
CA PRO A 190 15.68 18.07 -18.68
C PRO A 190 15.32 17.18 -17.48
N VAL A 191 15.23 15.87 -17.67
CA VAL A 191 14.86 14.88 -16.64
C VAL A 191 15.75 13.64 -16.74
N ASP A 192 15.68 12.75 -15.75
CA ASP A 192 16.35 11.44 -15.82
C ASP A 192 15.86 10.63 -17.04
N LEU A 193 16.71 9.77 -17.57
CA LEU A 193 16.45 9.00 -18.79
C LEU A 193 15.21 8.09 -18.66
N HIS A 194 14.97 7.48 -17.49
CA HIS A 194 13.77 6.66 -17.27
C HIS A 194 12.51 7.51 -17.21
N LEU A 195 12.58 8.71 -16.63
CA LEU A 195 11.47 9.67 -16.62
C LEU A 195 11.18 10.21 -18.04
N GLY A 196 12.22 10.38 -18.86
CA GLY A 196 12.05 10.68 -20.27
C GLY A 196 11.35 9.54 -21.02
N LYS A 197 11.73 8.28 -20.76
CA LYS A 197 11.07 7.09 -21.32
C LYS A 197 9.61 7.01 -20.87
N LEU A 198 9.32 7.33 -19.61
CA LEU A 198 7.96 7.43 -19.07
C LEU A 198 7.09 8.42 -19.85
N ILE A 199 7.61 9.61 -20.16
CA ILE A 199 6.89 10.61 -20.97
C ILE A 199 6.56 10.07 -22.36
N VAL A 200 7.54 9.44 -23.01
CA VAL A 200 7.38 8.89 -24.36
C VAL A 200 6.37 7.74 -24.38
N LEU A 201 6.46 6.79 -23.44
CA LEU A 201 5.47 5.72 -23.30
C LEU A 201 4.09 6.29 -22.93
N GLY A 202 4.04 7.34 -22.12
CA GLY A 202 2.81 8.07 -21.83
C GLY A 202 2.13 8.61 -23.08
N HIS A 203 2.90 9.10 -24.06
CA HIS A 203 2.35 9.45 -25.37
C HIS A 203 1.86 8.22 -26.14
N VAL A 204 2.65 7.13 -26.20
CA VAL A 204 2.29 5.90 -26.94
C VAL A 204 0.96 5.30 -26.45
N PHE A 205 0.75 5.27 -25.14
CA PHE A 205 -0.44 4.68 -24.53
C PHE A 205 -1.56 5.68 -24.23
N GLY A 206 -1.41 6.95 -24.61
CA GLY A 206 -2.46 7.97 -24.43
C GLY A 206 -2.68 8.44 -22.98
N CYS A 207 -1.63 8.46 -22.15
CA CYS A 207 -1.59 8.98 -20.77
C CYS A 207 -0.46 10.02 -20.57
N LEU A 208 -0.24 10.87 -21.57
CA LEU A 208 0.87 11.82 -21.59
C LEU A 208 0.81 12.86 -20.46
N GLU A 209 -0.38 13.36 -20.11
CA GLU A 209 -0.53 14.36 -19.05
C GLU A 209 -0.05 13.83 -17.70
N GLU A 210 -0.51 12.62 -17.33
CA GLU A 210 -0.15 11.95 -16.09
C GLU A 210 1.36 11.69 -16.03
N CYS A 211 1.94 11.21 -17.13
CA CYS A 211 3.38 10.92 -17.21
C CYS A 211 4.24 12.18 -17.11
N LEU A 212 3.80 13.32 -17.67
CA LEU A 212 4.47 14.61 -17.52
C LEU A 212 4.45 15.09 -16.06
N ILE A 213 3.33 14.90 -15.36
CA ILE A 213 3.22 15.24 -13.93
C ILE A 213 4.17 14.38 -13.10
N ILE A 214 4.18 13.06 -13.32
CA ILE A 214 5.07 12.13 -12.61
C ILE A 214 6.53 12.50 -12.87
N ALA A 215 6.93 12.70 -14.13
CA ALA A 215 8.29 13.06 -14.49
C ALA A 215 8.73 14.39 -13.85
N ALA A 216 7.86 15.40 -13.84
CA ALA A 216 8.16 16.68 -13.18
C ALA A 216 8.33 16.53 -11.66
N ALA A 217 7.42 15.80 -11.02
CA ALA A 217 7.43 15.60 -9.57
C ALA A 217 8.64 14.77 -9.09
N LEU A 218 8.98 13.69 -9.79
CA LEU A 218 10.11 12.84 -9.43
C LEU A 218 11.45 13.54 -9.69
N SER A 219 11.53 14.42 -10.69
CA SER A 219 12.75 15.21 -10.99
C SER A 219 13.08 16.25 -9.90
N LEU A 220 12.06 16.90 -9.32
CA LEU A 220 12.20 17.94 -8.29
C LEU A 220 12.08 17.42 -6.86
N ARG A 221 11.99 16.09 -6.70
CA ARG A 221 11.64 15.34 -5.50
C ARG A 221 10.18 15.56 -5.07
N ASN A 222 9.61 14.52 -4.47
CA ASN A 222 8.22 14.48 -4.02
C ASN A 222 7.80 15.71 -3.18
N PHE A 223 6.59 16.22 -3.45
CA PHE A 223 5.98 17.37 -2.77
C PHE A 223 5.12 16.99 -1.55
N PHE A 224 4.89 15.70 -1.30
CA PHE A 224 4.30 15.25 -0.03
C PHE A 224 5.22 15.64 1.14
N ALA A 225 4.62 16.29 2.13
CA ALA A 225 5.28 16.74 3.34
C ALA A 225 5.22 15.65 4.41
N VAL A 226 6.30 15.51 5.16
CA VAL A 226 6.35 14.67 6.35
C VAL A 226 6.78 15.56 7.53
N PRO A 227 5.84 16.26 8.17
CA PRO A 227 6.16 17.13 9.29
C PRO A 227 6.76 16.34 10.46
N PHE A 228 7.65 16.99 11.21
CA PHE A 228 8.28 16.38 12.37
C PHE A 228 7.22 15.94 13.40
N LYS A 229 7.28 14.67 13.83
CA LYS A 229 6.30 14.00 14.74
C LYS A 229 4.93 13.68 14.15
N GLN A 230 4.61 14.03 12.89
CA GLN A 230 3.33 13.71 12.24
C GLN A 230 3.51 12.77 11.05
N HIS A 231 4.36 11.74 11.24
CA HIS A 231 4.69 10.79 10.18
C HIS A 231 3.48 9.96 9.70
N ILE A 232 2.58 9.62 10.62
CA ILE A 232 1.34 8.87 10.34
C ILE A 232 0.39 9.71 9.48
N ASP A 233 0.20 10.99 9.81
CA ASP A 233 -0.77 11.83 9.12
C ASP A 233 -0.32 12.17 7.70
N GLY A 234 0.97 12.45 7.51
CA GLY A 234 1.55 12.60 6.17
C GLY A 234 1.39 11.34 5.31
N TYR A 235 1.60 10.15 5.91
CA TYR A 235 1.36 8.87 5.24
C TYR A 235 -0.11 8.67 4.85
N ARG A 236 -1.05 8.99 5.75
CA ARG A 236 -2.50 8.93 5.45
C ARG A 236 -2.90 9.81 4.30
N SER A 237 -2.36 11.03 4.26
CA SER A 237 -2.66 11.93 3.16
C SER A 237 -2.19 11.36 1.82
N LYS A 238 -0.95 10.84 1.76
CA LYS A 238 -0.44 10.17 0.54
C LYS A 238 -1.30 8.96 0.16
N LEU A 239 -1.68 8.13 1.13
CA LEU A 239 -2.56 6.97 0.92
C LEU A 239 -3.94 7.40 0.38
N PHE A 240 -4.52 8.47 0.92
CA PHE A 240 -5.78 9.04 0.44
C PHE A 240 -5.70 9.43 -1.04
N PHE A 241 -4.65 10.16 -1.43
CA PHE A 241 -4.46 10.52 -2.84
C PHE A 241 -4.16 9.33 -3.75
N SER A 242 -3.61 8.24 -3.21
CA SER A 242 -3.41 7.00 -3.99
C SER A 242 -4.72 6.30 -4.36
N GLY A 243 -5.82 6.58 -3.64
CA GLY A 243 -7.07 5.86 -3.79
C GLY A 243 -6.87 4.35 -3.69
N ASN A 244 -7.45 3.59 -4.61
CA ASN A 244 -7.29 2.14 -4.70
C ASN A 244 -6.16 1.68 -5.64
N SER A 245 -5.29 2.60 -6.09
CA SER A 245 -4.24 2.26 -7.07
C SER A 245 -3.01 1.55 -6.48
N LYS A 246 -2.79 1.67 -5.16
CA LYS A 246 -1.55 1.21 -4.49
C LYS A 246 -0.27 1.68 -5.22
N SER A 247 -0.31 2.90 -5.79
CA SER A 247 0.81 3.54 -6.49
C SER A 247 1.13 4.93 -5.94
N ASP A 248 2.41 5.13 -5.57
CA ASP A 248 2.94 6.43 -5.16
C ASP A 248 2.86 7.46 -6.30
N CYS A 249 3.18 7.04 -7.53
CA CYS A 249 3.13 7.88 -8.71
C CYS A 249 1.70 8.36 -9.03
N ILE A 250 0.70 7.49 -8.86
CA ILE A 250 -0.71 7.87 -9.04
C ILE A 250 -1.17 8.82 -7.93
N ALA A 251 -0.70 8.63 -6.69
CA ALA A 251 -0.95 9.58 -5.61
C ALA A 251 -0.42 10.99 -5.94
N ILE A 252 0.77 11.08 -6.54
CA ILE A 252 1.35 12.34 -7.03
C ILE A 252 0.44 12.97 -8.10
N VAL A 253 0.00 12.20 -9.09
CA VAL A 253 -0.90 12.69 -10.15
C VAL A 253 -2.19 13.24 -9.57
N ASN A 254 -2.85 12.46 -8.70
CA ASN A 254 -4.14 12.84 -8.11
C ASN A 254 -4.03 14.09 -7.24
N ALA A 255 -2.98 14.20 -6.42
CA ALA A 255 -2.72 15.37 -5.60
C ALA A 255 -2.47 16.64 -6.46
N PHE A 256 -1.67 16.51 -7.52
CA PHE A 256 -1.40 17.62 -8.43
C PHE A 256 -2.65 18.06 -9.20
N LYS A 257 -3.43 17.11 -9.73
CA LYS A 257 -4.70 17.40 -10.42
C LYS A 257 -5.72 18.04 -9.48
N ALA A 258 -5.83 17.58 -8.23
CA ALA A 258 -6.70 18.18 -7.22
C ALA A 258 -6.33 19.65 -6.95
N TRP A 259 -5.04 19.94 -6.76
CA TRP A 259 -4.55 21.32 -6.62
C TRP A 259 -4.87 22.17 -7.86
N GLN A 260 -4.64 21.64 -9.06
CA GLN A 260 -4.91 22.35 -10.31
C GLN A 260 -6.41 22.67 -10.47
N VAL A 261 -7.30 21.73 -10.15
CA VAL A 261 -8.76 21.92 -10.19
C VAL A 261 -9.21 23.01 -9.21
N CYS A 262 -8.74 22.97 -7.96
CA CYS A 262 -9.07 24.00 -6.97
C CYS A 262 -8.57 25.40 -7.40
N ARG A 263 -7.40 25.49 -8.04
CA ARG A 263 -6.91 26.74 -8.64
C ARG A 263 -7.80 27.23 -9.78
N GLN A 264 -8.23 26.35 -10.68
CA GLN A 264 -9.10 26.69 -11.81
C GLN A 264 -10.49 27.15 -11.36
N LYS A 265 -11.07 26.51 -10.32
CA LYS A 265 -12.33 26.93 -9.69
C LYS A 265 -12.24 28.27 -8.96
N GLY A 266 -11.03 28.75 -8.71
CA GLY A 266 -10.77 29.99 -7.99
C GLY A 266 -10.82 29.85 -6.47
N GLU A 267 -10.81 28.63 -5.94
CA GLU A 267 -10.79 28.33 -4.50
C GLU A 267 -9.41 28.65 -3.88
N LEU A 268 -8.34 28.58 -4.68
CA LEU A 268 -6.96 28.84 -4.25
C LEU A 268 -6.39 30.10 -4.92
N ARG A 269 -7.17 31.20 -4.91
CA ARG A 269 -6.75 32.49 -5.48
C ARG A 269 -5.78 33.23 -4.59
N HIS A 270 -6.02 33.23 -3.28
CA HIS A 270 -5.15 33.91 -2.33
C HIS A 270 -4.04 32.97 -1.85
N PRO A 271 -2.80 33.48 -1.67
CA PRO A 271 -1.70 32.66 -1.13
C PRO A 271 -2.01 32.00 0.21
N LYS A 272 -2.91 32.58 1.02
CA LYS A 272 -3.34 32.01 2.30
C LYS A 272 -4.15 30.73 2.11
N ASP A 273 -5.15 30.77 1.23
CA ASP A 273 -6.02 29.62 0.94
C ASP A 273 -5.21 28.46 0.37
N GLU A 274 -4.23 28.76 -0.49
CA GLU A 274 -3.32 27.75 -1.05
C GLU A 274 -2.42 27.13 0.02
N LEU A 275 -1.88 27.94 0.94
CA LEU A 275 -1.10 27.45 2.08
C LEU A 275 -1.94 26.59 3.03
N GLU A 276 -3.19 26.99 3.30
CA GLU A 276 -4.12 26.21 4.12
C GLU A 276 -4.47 24.88 3.47
N TRP A 277 -4.73 24.87 2.16
CA TRP A 277 -4.93 23.64 1.39
C TRP A 277 -3.70 22.73 1.48
N GLY A 278 -2.49 23.28 1.36
CA GLY A 278 -1.24 22.53 1.50
C GLY A 278 -1.05 21.95 2.89
N ARG A 279 -1.40 22.69 3.95
CA ARG A 279 -1.31 22.21 5.34
C ARG A 279 -2.31 21.08 5.60
N SER A 280 -3.57 21.25 5.20
CA SER A 280 -4.62 20.25 5.40
C SER A 280 -4.35 18.95 4.64
N ASN A 281 -3.67 19.03 3.49
CA ASN A 281 -3.32 17.89 2.65
C ASN A 281 -1.86 17.43 2.80
N TYR A 282 -1.10 17.92 3.79
CA TYR A 282 0.32 17.55 3.99
C TYR A 282 1.15 17.67 2.69
N ILE A 283 1.00 18.77 1.96
CA ILE A 283 1.65 19.03 0.67
C ILE A 283 2.44 20.35 0.73
N HIS A 284 3.68 20.32 0.23
CA HIS A 284 4.53 21.50 0.10
C HIS A 284 4.14 22.34 -1.13
N ILE A 285 3.35 23.39 -0.93
CA ILE A 285 2.86 24.27 -2.01
C ILE A 285 3.96 24.83 -2.91
N LYS A 286 5.09 25.26 -2.33
CA LYS A 286 6.22 25.77 -3.15
C LYS A 286 6.71 24.70 -4.14
N LYS A 287 6.86 23.45 -3.68
CA LYS A 287 7.27 22.35 -4.55
C LYS A 287 6.21 22.04 -5.60
N VAL A 288 4.92 22.06 -5.25
CA VAL A 288 3.85 21.87 -6.23
C VAL A 288 3.92 22.93 -7.33
N ARG A 289 4.20 24.18 -6.99
CA ARG A 289 4.41 25.25 -7.99
C ARG A 289 5.64 25.00 -8.87
N GLU A 290 6.78 24.60 -8.28
CA GLU A 290 7.98 24.22 -9.05
C GLU A 290 7.70 23.03 -10.00
N VAL A 291 6.94 22.03 -9.54
CA VAL A 291 6.47 20.91 -10.35
C VAL A 291 5.55 21.39 -11.47
N SER A 292 4.67 22.35 -11.21
CA SER A 292 3.80 22.95 -12.24
C SER A 292 4.62 23.70 -13.30
N GLU A 293 5.66 24.43 -12.91
CA GLU A 293 6.58 25.11 -13.83
C GLU A 293 7.32 24.11 -14.72
N LEU A 294 7.89 23.04 -14.12
CA LEU A 294 8.58 22.00 -14.87
C LEU A 294 7.62 21.21 -15.78
N PHE A 295 6.40 20.90 -15.31
CA PHE A 295 5.36 20.28 -16.12
C PHE A 295 5.05 21.11 -17.38
N HIS A 296 4.89 22.43 -17.25
CA HIS A 296 4.66 23.30 -18.40
C HIS A 296 5.87 23.39 -19.34
N LEU A 297 7.10 23.38 -18.79
CA LEU A 297 8.33 23.31 -19.59
C LEU A 297 8.41 22.01 -20.38
N LEU A 298 8.16 20.87 -19.74
CA LEU A 298 8.17 19.56 -20.39
C LEU A 298 7.08 19.48 -21.46
N LYS A 299 5.85 19.91 -21.14
CA LYS A 299 4.73 20.01 -22.10
C LYS A 299 5.10 20.85 -23.33
N LYS A 300 5.89 21.92 -23.17
CA LYS A 300 6.37 22.73 -24.29
C LYS A 300 7.39 21.97 -25.14
N ARG A 301 8.36 21.29 -24.51
CA ARG A 301 9.44 20.58 -25.23
C ARG A 301 8.94 19.36 -26.00
N VAL A 302 8.01 18.59 -25.43
CA VAL A 302 7.49 17.38 -26.10
C VAL A 302 6.66 17.70 -27.35
N ARG A 303 6.12 18.92 -27.47
CA ARG A 303 5.43 19.38 -28.68
C ARG A 303 6.34 19.46 -29.90
N GLU A 304 7.65 19.65 -29.71
CA GLU A 304 8.64 19.62 -30.81
C GLU A 304 8.72 18.22 -31.46
N PHE A 305 8.21 17.19 -30.78
CA PHE A 305 8.15 15.80 -31.22
C PHE A 305 6.71 15.33 -31.50
N ASN A 306 5.81 16.27 -31.85
CA ASN A 306 4.40 16.00 -32.14
C ASN A 306 3.63 15.31 -31.00
N MET A 307 4.11 15.44 -29.75
CA MET A 307 3.43 14.88 -28.59
C MET A 307 2.49 15.93 -27.99
N PHE A 308 1.19 15.70 -28.13
CA PHE A 308 0.15 16.59 -27.62
C PHE A 308 -0.65 15.93 -26.50
N ILE A 309 -1.06 16.75 -25.53
CA ILE A 309 -2.01 16.32 -24.51
C ILE A 309 -3.40 16.37 -25.15
N ASN A 310 -3.96 15.20 -25.41
CA ASN A 310 -5.32 15.07 -25.92
C ASN A 310 -6.30 15.18 -24.75
N THR A 311 -7.16 16.20 -24.76
CA THR A 311 -8.37 16.22 -23.91
C THR A 311 -9.33 15.19 -24.47
N GLN A 312 -9.32 13.99 -23.87
CA GLN A 312 -10.29 12.94 -24.17
C GLN A 312 -11.70 13.46 -23.84
N PRO A 313 -12.72 13.17 -24.67
CA PRO A 313 -14.10 13.56 -24.39
C PRO A 313 -14.56 12.96 -23.05
N SER A 314 -15.45 13.66 -22.34
CA SER A 314 -16.07 13.20 -21.10
C SER A 314 -16.67 11.81 -21.33
N ALA A 315 -15.99 10.77 -20.84
CA ALA A 315 -16.34 9.39 -21.16
C ALA A 315 -17.76 9.07 -20.67
N VAL A 316 -18.55 8.49 -21.58
CA VAL A 316 -19.83 7.81 -21.29
C VAL A 316 -19.56 6.44 -20.63
N ASP A 317 -18.31 5.97 -20.63
CA ASP A 317 -17.87 4.68 -20.06
C ASP A 317 -17.49 4.82 -18.58
N GLU A 318 -18.28 4.20 -17.69
CA GLU A 318 -18.03 4.15 -16.24
C GLU A 318 -16.72 3.39 -15.90
N GLU A 319 -16.21 2.52 -16.78
CA GLU A 319 -14.99 1.73 -16.56
C GLU A 319 -13.71 2.45 -17.04
N TYR A 320 -13.84 3.59 -17.74
CA TYR A 320 -12.71 4.29 -18.35
C TYR A 320 -11.62 4.67 -17.35
N VAL A 321 -12.00 5.11 -16.14
CA VAL A 321 -11.06 5.52 -15.09
C VAL A 321 -10.19 4.35 -14.65
N CYS A 322 -10.77 3.16 -14.51
CA CYS A 322 -10.04 1.95 -14.11
C CYS A 322 -9.09 1.47 -15.22
N LYS A 323 -9.56 1.47 -16.48
CA LYS A 323 -8.74 1.13 -17.65
C LYS A 323 -7.55 2.09 -17.78
N GLN A 324 -7.79 3.39 -17.67
CA GLN A 324 -6.73 4.41 -17.73
C GLN A 324 -5.71 4.25 -16.60
N ARG A 325 -6.17 3.92 -15.38
CA ARG A 325 -5.30 3.62 -14.24
C ARG A 325 -4.40 2.42 -14.54
N PHE A 326 -4.97 1.33 -15.06
CA PHE A 326 -4.20 0.13 -15.42
C PHE A 326 -3.18 0.44 -16.53
N ILE A 327 -3.58 1.14 -17.58
CA ILE A 327 -2.67 1.57 -18.66
C ILE A 327 -1.51 2.40 -18.10
N LEU A 328 -1.78 3.34 -17.19
CA LEU A 328 -0.72 4.13 -16.56
C LEU A 328 0.25 3.25 -15.76
N GLN A 329 -0.25 2.23 -15.04
CA GLN A 329 0.57 1.23 -14.35
C GLN A 329 1.45 0.42 -15.32
N VAL A 330 0.91 0.02 -16.48
CA VAL A 330 1.68 -0.63 -17.56
C VAL A 330 2.78 0.29 -18.10
N VAL A 331 2.48 1.57 -18.29
CA VAL A 331 3.47 2.58 -18.72
C VAL A 331 4.60 2.74 -17.70
N MET A 332 4.27 2.76 -16.40
CA MET A 332 5.28 2.76 -15.34
C MET A 332 6.14 1.48 -15.38
N ALA A 333 5.53 0.31 -15.62
CA ALA A 333 6.28 -0.93 -15.78
C ALA A 333 7.28 -0.85 -16.94
N GLY A 334 6.88 -0.30 -18.08
CA GLY A 334 7.77 -0.16 -19.24
C GLY A 334 8.86 0.90 -19.09
N ALA A 335 8.55 1.99 -18.40
CA ALA A 335 9.50 3.07 -18.18
C ALA A 335 10.62 2.69 -17.22
N PHE A 336 10.28 1.89 -16.20
CA PHE A 336 11.19 1.51 -15.12
C PHE A 336 11.69 0.07 -15.22
N TYR A 337 11.46 -0.63 -16.33
CA TYR A 337 12.14 -1.91 -16.59
C TYR A 337 13.67 -1.72 -16.53
N PRO A 338 14.44 -2.58 -15.84
CA PRO A 338 14.06 -3.86 -15.20
C PRO A 338 13.87 -3.78 -13.66
N ASN A 339 13.46 -2.63 -13.09
CA ASN A 339 13.27 -2.42 -11.64
C ASN A 339 12.02 -3.14 -11.09
N TYR A 340 11.93 -4.46 -11.32
CA TYR A 340 10.81 -5.32 -10.97
C TYR A 340 11.16 -6.14 -9.74
N PHE A 341 10.17 -6.24 -8.85
CA PHE A 341 10.31 -6.94 -7.60
C PHE A 341 9.08 -7.80 -7.33
N THR A 342 9.29 -8.92 -6.66
CA THR A 342 8.23 -9.84 -6.26
C THR A 342 8.28 -10.10 -4.76
N PHE A 343 7.15 -10.53 -4.21
CA PHE A 343 7.02 -10.81 -2.79
C PHE A 343 7.17 -12.30 -2.49
N GLN A 344 7.68 -12.60 -1.31
CA GLN A 344 7.61 -13.95 -0.78
C GLN A 344 6.16 -14.37 -0.64
N LYS A 345 5.83 -15.59 -1.08
CA LYS A 345 4.54 -16.20 -0.74
C LYS A 345 4.43 -16.34 0.77
N CYS A 346 3.35 -15.80 1.34
CA CYS A 346 3.05 -15.99 2.76
C CYS A 346 2.55 -17.41 2.98
N ASN A 347 3.00 -18.07 4.05
CA ASN A 347 2.47 -19.36 4.45
C ASN A 347 1.29 -19.12 5.38
N GLU A 348 0.07 -19.34 4.89
CA GLU A 348 -1.18 -19.14 5.63
C GLU A 348 -1.21 -19.92 6.95
N GLU A 349 -0.73 -21.17 6.96
CA GLU A 349 -0.70 -22.00 8.18
C GLU A 349 0.13 -21.34 9.29
N ILE A 350 1.28 -20.78 8.93
CA ILE A 350 2.15 -20.08 9.89
C ILE A 350 1.45 -18.80 10.37
N ALA A 351 0.80 -18.05 9.47
CA ALA A 351 0.12 -16.82 9.82
C ALA A 351 -1.05 -17.04 10.78
N VAL A 352 -1.90 -18.04 10.51
CA VAL A 352 -3.04 -18.43 11.37
C VAL A 352 -2.54 -18.85 12.75
N ARG A 353 -1.46 -19.64 12.80
CA ARG A 353 -0.84 -20.08 14.06
C ARG A 353 -0.24 -18.91 14.85
N GLU A 354 0.40 -17.95 14.18
CA GLU A 354 1.00 -16.77 14.83
C GLU A 354 -0.04 -15.85 15.47
N LEU A 355 -1.23 -15.72 14.86
CA LEU A 355 -2.35 -14.93 15.37
C LEU A 355 -3.35 -15.73 16.20
N ALA A 356 -3.04 -16.98 16.56
CA ALA A 356 -3.90 -17.85 17.36
C ALA A 356 -5.34 -17.99 16.79
N GLY A 357 -5.47 -18.09 15.46
CA GLY A 357 -6.76 -18.24 14.77
C GLY A 357 -7.58 -16.95 14.64
N LYS A 358 -7.01 -15.79 14.99
CA LYS A 358 -7.62 -14.47 14.73
C LYS A 358 -7.39 -14.04 13.29
N ASP A 359 -8.36 -13.30 12.75
CA ASP A 359 -8.33 -12.82 11.37
C ASP A 359 -7.14 -11.86 11.13
N PRO A 360 -6.16 -12.23 10.27
CA PRO A 360 -5.03 -11.36 9.93
C PRO A 360 -5.43 -10.07 9.22
N LYS A 361 -6.62 -10.01 8.63
CA LYS A 361 -7.14 -8.82 7.95
C LYS A 361 -7.64 -7.76 8.93
N THR A 362 -7.96 -8.14 10.16
CA THR A 362 -8.50 -7.24 11.18
C THR A 362 -7.64 -7.16 12.46
N THR A 363 -6.64 -8.03 12.59
CA THR A 363 -5.89 -8.20 13.85
C THR A 363 -4.39 -7.95 13.69
N VAL A 364 -3.79 -7.31 14.69
CA VAL A 364 -2.32 -7.19 14.83
C VAL A 364 -1.84 -7.78 16.15
N MET A 365 -0.61 -8.28 16.18
CA MET A 365 0.03 -8.82 17.37
C MET A 365 1.01 -7.80 17.97
N VAL A 366 1.00 -7.66 19.29
CA VAL A 366 2.03 -6.97 20.06
C VAL A 366 2.72 -7.94 21.02
N LYS A 367 4.00 -7.69 21.31
CA LYS A 367 4.86 -8.54 22.16
C LYS A 367 5.43 -7.71 23.31
N ASN A 368 5.99 -8.41 24.30
CA ASN A 368 6.52 -7.81 25.54
C ASN A 368 5.43 -7.14 26.37
N ILE A 369 4.25 -7.78 26.41
CA ILE A 369 3.16 -7.39 27.31
C ILE A 369 3.53 -7.81 28.74
N PRO A 370 3.38 -6.92 29.74
CA PRO A 370 3.66 -7.23 31.14
C PRO A 370 2.67 -8.27 31.69
N PRO A 371 3.04 -9.00 32.77
CA PRO A 371 2.09 -9.81 33.54
C PRO A 371 0.85 -8.99 33.92
N TYR A 372 -0.33 -9.61 33.90
CA TYR A 372 -1.61 -8.94 34.15
C TYR A 372 -1.91 -7.79 33.16
N GLY A 373 -1.40 -7.88 31.92
CA GLY A 373 -1.54 -6.83 30.90
C GLY A 373 -2.97 -6.35 30.64
N TYR A 374 -3.98 -7.19 30.90
CA TYR A 374 -5.40 -6.85 30.77
C TYR A 374 -5.83 -5.70 31.70
N LEU A 375 -5.13 -5.43 32.81
CA LEU A 375 -5.40 -4.29 33.68
C LEU A 375 -5.13 -2.94 32.99
N TYR A 376 -4.19 -2.93 32.03
CA TYR A 376 -3.77 -1.73 31.31
C TYR A 376 -4.46 -1.60 29.95
N HIS A 377 -5.56 -2.33 29.73
CA HIS A 377 -6.23 -2.41 28.44
C HIS A 377 -6.66 -1.03 27.88
N LYS A 378 -7.11 -0.10 28.73
CA LYS A 378 -7.43 1.28 28.33
C LYS A 378 -6.22 2.05 27.80
N GLN A 379 -5.03 1.86 28.40
CA GLN A 379 -3.80 2.47 27.90
C GLN A 379 -3.43 1.88 26.54
N LEU A 380 -3.47 0.55 26.40
CA LEU A 380 -3.18 -0.12 25.14
C LEU A 380 -4.15 0.31 24.04
N GLN A 381 -5.45 0.40 24.34
CA GLN A 381 -6.48 0.92 23.42
C GLN A 381 -6.13 2.34 22.95
N SER A 382 -5.70 3.22 23.86
CA SER A 382 -5.33 4.61 23.55
C SER A 382 -4.14 4.70 22.58
N LEU A 383 -3.16 3.80 22.69
CA LEU A 383 -2.01 3.75 21.77
C LEU A 383 -2.42 3.49 20.32
N PHE A 384 -3.51 2.75 20.10
CA PHE A 384 -4.05 2.43 18.78
C PHE A 384 -5.15 3.38 18.29
N ARG A 385 -5.54 4.40 19.08
CA ARG A 385 -6.60 5.36 18.74
C ARG A 385 -6.39 6.02 17.39
N GLN A 386 -5.14 6.29 17.02
CA GLN A 386 -4.87 6.85 15.71
C GLN A 386 -5.16 5.82 14.61
N CYS A 387 -4.83 4.54 14.77
CA CYS A 387 -4.95 3.52 13.73
C CYS A 387 -6.39 3.19 13.33
N GLY A 388 -7.27 3.03 14.31
CA GLY A 388 -8.68 2.70 14.11
C GLY A 388 -9.38 2.37 15.42
N GLN A 389 -10.67 2.08 15.35
CA GLN A 389 -11.43 1.67 16.53
C GLN A 389 -11.07 0.22 16.90
N VAL A 390 -10.59 0.02 18.12
CA VAL A 390 -10.30 -1.32 18.65
C VAL A 390 -11.62 -1.99 19.06
N LYS A 391 -11.88 -3.17 18.52
CA LYS A 391 -13.04 -4.03 18.84
C LYS A 391 -12.77 -4.85 20.10
N SER A 392 -11.68 -5.61 20.10
CA SER A 392 -11.29 -6.45 21.23
C SER A 392 -9.77 -6.56 21.36
N VAL A 393 -9.30 -6.89 22.56
CA VAL A 393 -7.91 -7.29 22.80
C VAL A 393 -7.88 -8.61 23.54
N VAL A 394 -7.19 -9.59 22.96
CA VAL A 394 -6.96 -10.89 23.60
C VAL A 394 -5.53 -10.94 24.12
N TYR A 395 -5.37 -11.11 25.43
CA TYR A 395 -4.10 -11.26 26.11
C TYR A 395 -3.73 -12.74 26.21
N ASP A 396 -2.52 -13.10 25.78
CA ASP A 396 -1.98 -14.46 25.83
C ASP A 396 -0.52 -14.42 26.29
N GLY A 397 -0.33 -14.44 27.61
CA GLY A 397 0.97 -14.31 28.25
C GLY A 397 1.65 -12.98 27.87
N SER A 398 2.86 -13.05 27.31
CA SER A 398 3.63 -11.87 26.88
C SER A 398 3.20 -11.30 25.53
N ARG A 399 2.07 -11.73 24.98
CA ARG A 399 1.52 -11.31 23.69
C ARG A 399 0.11 -10.75 23.90
N ALA A 400 -0.28 -9.79 23.06
CA ALA A 400 -1.67 -9.41 22.93
C ALA A 400 -2.04 -9.27 21.45
N PHE A 401 -3.28 -9.65 21.14
CA PHE A 401 -3.86 -9.58 19.81
C PHE A 401 -4.92 -8.48 19.80
N VAL A 402 -4.68 -7.43 19.03
CA VAL A 402 -5.54 -6.25 18.93
C VAL A 402 -6.38 -6.38 17.67
N GLU A 403 -7.68 -6.62 17.84
CA GLU A 403 -8.66 -6.76 16.76
C GLU A 403 -9.39 -5.43 16.55
N PHE A 404 -9.41 -4.92 15.32
CA PHE A 404 -10.08 -3.67 14.97
C PHE A 404 -11.53 -3.91 14.50
N SER A 405 -12.39 -2.93 14.73
CA SER A 405 -13.77 -2.95 14.23
C SER A 405 -13.77 -2.84 12.70
N ARG A 406 -14.45 -3.79 12.04
CA ARG A 406 -14.69 -3.79 10.60
C ARG A 406 -16.05 -3.19 10.29
N ASN A 407 -16.11 -2.31 9.29
CA ASN A 407 -17.38 -1.92 8.70
C ASN A 407 -17.96 -3.11 7.91
N PRO A 408 -19.17 -3.62 8.24
CA PRO A 408 -19.82 -4.72 7.52
C PRO A 408 -19.98 -4.52 6.02
N MET A 409 -19.91 -3.27 5.57
CA MET A 409 -20.08 -2.84 4.18
C MET A 409 -18.76 -2.74 3.42
N GLU A 410 -17.62 -2.89 4.09
CA GLU A 410 -16.34 -3.01 3.42
C GLU A 410 -16.13 -4.47 3.01
N GLY A 411 -15.77 -4.70 1.74
CA GLY A 411 -15.39 -6.02 1.26
C GLY A 411 -14.22 -6.61 2.05
N PHE A 412 -13.91 -7.89 1.85
CA PHE A 412 -12.83 -8.56 2.56
C PHE A 412 -11.45 -8.05 2.11
N LYS A 413 -11.03 -6.93 2.69
CA LYS A 413 -9.68 -6.35 2.56
C LYS A 413 -9.06 -6.26 3.94
N ILE A 414 -7.74 -6.19 3.99
CA ILE A 414 -7.04 -5.83 5.22
C ILE A 414 -7.47 -4.43 5.62
N LEU A 415 -7.91 -4.29 6.86
CA LEU A 415 -8.40 -3.02 7.36
C LEU A 415 -7.29 -1.96 7.30
N PRO A 416 -7.61 -0.71 6.93
CA PRO A 416 -6.67 0.39 7.01
C PRO A 416 -6.01 0.50 8.39
N ALA A 417 -6.72 0.14 9.46
CA ALA A 417 -6.19 0.12 10.83
C ALA A 417 -5.00 -0.84 11.02
N VAL A 418 -5.01 -2.00 10.34
CA VAL A 418 -3.90 -2.97 10.35
C VAL A 418 -2.69 -2.37 9.63
N TYR A 419 -2.89 -1.79 8.44
CA TYR A 419 -1.83 -1.09 7.70
C TYR A 419 -1.21 0.03 8.54
N MET A 420 -2.03 0.87 9.18
CA MET A 420 -1.55 1.96 10.03
C MET A 420 -0.79 1.45 11.24
N SER A 421 -1.22 0.34 11.84
CA SER A 421 -0.55 -0.26 12.99
C SER A 421 0.83 -0.78 12.64
N VAL A 422 0.97 -1.56 11.55
CA VAL A 422 2.29 -2.02 11.08
C VAL A 422 3.16 -0.83 10.68
N LYS A 423 2.55 0.22 10.12
CA LYS A 423 3.26 1.47 9.79
C LYS A 423 3.87 2.14 11.02
N MET A 424 3.20 2.12 12.18
CA MET A 424 3.76 2.65 13.43
C MET A 424 5.08 1.95 13.81
N SER A 425 5.10 0.62 13.70
CA SER A 425 6.29 -0.20 13.97
C SER A 425 7.45 0.18 13.04
N GLN A 426 7.18 0.29 11.73
CA GLN A 426 8.20 0.67 10.74
C GLN A 426 8.75 2.10 10.98
N LEU A 427 7.90 3.02 11.44
CA LEU A 427 8.28 4.37 11.83
C LEU A 427 9.00 4.44 13.18
N LYS A 428 9.12 3.31 13.90
CA LYS A 428 9.72 3.21 15.25
C LYS A 428 9.05 4.13 16.26
N ILE A 429 7.72 4.22 16.19
CA ILE A 429 6.94 4.97 17.17
C ILE A 429 6.96 4.18 18.49
N PRO A 430 7.39 4.80 19.62
CA PRO A 430 7.47 4.09 20.89
C PRO A 430 6.06 3.75 21.40
N LEU A 431 5.86 2.49 21.78
CA LEU A 431 4.66 2.02 22.49
C LEU A 431 5.06 1.79 23.94
N GLU A 432 4.61 2.66 24.86
CA GLU A 432 4.93 2.59 26.29
C GLU A 432 3.65 2.40 27.10
N LEU A 433 3.70 1.52 28.10
CA LEU A 433 2.66 1.35 29.12
C LEU A 433 3.22 1.76 30.49
N ASP A 434 2.43 2.53 31.23
CA ASP A 434 2.71 2.89 32.62
C ASP A 434 2.10 1.79 33.52
N VAL A 435 2.97 1.01 34.18
CA VAL A 435 2.60 -0.23 34.87
C VAL A 435 3.11 -0.26 36.32
N HIS A 436 2.52 -1.15 37.09
CA HIS A 436 2.89 -1.46 38.47
C HIS A 436 3.88 -2.62 38.49
N TYR A 437 4.71 -2.74 39.54
CA TYR A 437 5.57 -3.90 39.66
C TYR A 437 4.73 -5.16 39.89
N PRO A 438 5.06 -6.30 39.24
CA PRO A 438 4.30 -7.54 39.42
C PRO A 438 4.16 -7.98 40.87
N ASP A 439 5.16 -7.72 41.70
CA ASP A 439 5.16 -8.04 43.13
C ASP A 439 4.09 -7.27 43.93
N ASP A 440 3.80 -6.03 43.54
CA ASP A 440 2.77 -5.20 44.19
C ASP A 440 1.37 -5.73 43.87
N ILE A 441 1.17 -6.26 42.66
CA ILE A 441 -0.07 -6.91 42.24
C ILE A 441 -0.24 -8.25 42.98
N LYS A 442 0.83 -9.05 43.08
CA LYS A 442 0.83 -10.35 43.78
C LYS A 442 0.52 -10.24 45.26
N ARG A 443 1.01 -9.21 45.94
CA ARG A 443 0.71 -8.96 47.36
C ARG A 443 -0.79 -8.81 47.63
N GLN A 444 -1.59 -8.39 46.65
CA GLN A 444 -3.04 -8.20 46.82
C GLN A 444 -3.85 -9.49 46.59
N LEU A 445 -3.27 -10.51 45.96
CA LEU A 445 -3.92 -11.78 45.61
C LEU A 445 -3.89 -12.84 46.73
N HIS A 446 -3.68 -12.42 47.99
CA HIS A 446 -3.55 -13.31 49.16
C HIS A 446 -4.51 -14.52 49.08
N HIS A 447 -3.92 -15.72 48.93
CA HIS A 447 -4.53 -17.07 48.86
C HIS A 447 -4.90 -17.69 47.49
N VAL A 448 -4.61 -17.07 46.34
CA VAL A 448 -4.80 -17.72 45.03
C VAL A 448 -3.46 -18.20 44.43
N THR A 449 -3.44 -19.32 43.71
CA THR A 449 -2.27 -19.85 42.99
C THR A 449 -1.79 -18.84 41.94
N THR A 450 -0.87 -17.97 42.33
CA THR A 450 -0.40 -16.79 41.56
C THR A 450 0.12 -17.12 40.17
N ALA A 451 0.64 -18.33 39.96
CA ALA A 451 1.13 -18.80 38.66
C ALA A 451 0.03 -18.99 37.61
N SER A 452 -1.22 -19.31 38.01
CA SER A 452 -2.33 -19.55 37.08
C SER A 452 -2.84 -18.25 36.45
N MET A 453 -2.88 -17.16 37.23
CA MET A 453 -3.41 -15.87 36.79
C MET A 453 -2.45 -15.08 35.90
N GLU A 454 -1.14 -15.28 36.02
CA GLU A 454 -0.15 -14.63 35.14
C GLU A 454 -0.21 -15.14 33.70
N SER A 455 -0.59 -16.41 33.52
CA SER A 455 -0.74 -17.07 32.20
C SER A 455 -2.18 -17.16 31.71
N LEU A 456 -3.14 -16.57 32.44
CA LEU A 456 -4.55 -16.64 32.07
C LEU A 456 -4.78 -15.87 30.77
N ARG A 457 -5.46 -16.50 29.82
CA ARG A 457 -5.89 -15.85 28.58
C ARG A 457 -7.14 -15.04 28.87
N VAL A 458 -7.05 -13.73 28.68
CA VAL A 458 -8.16 -12.80 28.97
C VAL A 458 -8.54 -12.07 27.69
N SER A 459 -9.83 -12.02 27.39
CA SER A 459 -10.41 -11.24 26.30
C SER A 459 -11.08 -10.00 26.86
N VAL A 460 -10.71 -8.85 26.33
CA VAL A 460 -11.36 -7.55 26.60
C VAL A 460 -12.18 -7.19 25.37
N ASP A 461 -13.50 -7.15 25.49
CA ASP A 461 -14.41 -6.71 24.43
C ASP A 461 -14.90 -5.29 24.74
N TYR A 462 -14.48 -4.31 23.93
CA TYR A 462 -14.86 -2.91 24.15
C TYR A 462 -16.28 -2.60 23.67
N GLN A 463 -16.88 -3.46 22.85
CA GLN A 463 -18.25 -3.29 22.38
C GLN A 463 -19.25 -3.79 23.44
N LYS A 464 -18.96 -4.93 24.04
CA LYS A 464 -19.75 -5.49 25.16
C LYS A 464 -19.39 -4.88 26.51
N GLN A 465 -18.25 -4.17 26.59
CA GLN A 465 -17.65 -3.70 27.84
C GLN A 465 -17.38 -4.83 28.84
N THR A 466 -17.02 -6.02 28.33
CA THR A 466 -16.74 -7.19 29.18
C THR A 466 -15.25 -7.53 29.18
N VAL A 467 -14.80 -8.10 30.30
CA VAL A 467 -13.45 -8.65 30.47
C VAL A 467 -13.59 -10.06 31.00
N GLU A 468 -13.38 -11.05 30.14
CA GLU A 468 -13.70 -12.46 30.42
C GLU A 468 -12.50 -13.37 30.10
N PRO A 469 -12.35 -14.51 30.81
CA PRO A 469 -11.38 -15.54 30.44
C PRO A 469 -11.76 -16.15 29.07
N VAL A 470 -10.76 -16.43 28.22
CA VAL A 470 -10.99 -16.95 26.87
C VAL A 470 -11.47 -18.40 26.93
N GLU A 471 -12.68 -18.68 26.42
CA GLU A 471 -13.17 -20.05 26.20
C GLU A 471 -12.30 -20.81 25.19
N ILE A 472 -11.86 -22.03 25.52
CA ILE A 472 -11.17 -22.95 24.59
C ILE A 472 -12.18 -23.73 23.72
N SER A 473 -13.49 -23.50 23.86
CA SER A 473 -14.46 -24.10 22.95
C SER A 473 -14.41 -23.40 21.59
N PHE A 474 -13.95 -24.13 20.57
CA PHE A 474 -14.31 -23.86 19.18
C PHE A 474 -15.81 -23.50 19.13
N GLY A 475 -16.18 -22.40 18.46
CA GLY A 475 -17.52 -21.78 18.45
C GLY A 475 -18.73 -22.65 18.04
N SER A 476 -18.57 -23.98 18.01
CA SER A 476 -19.56 -25.04 17.84
C SER A 476 -20.91 -24.82 18.55
N SER A 477 -20.94 -24.24 19.75
CA SER A 477 -22.19 -24.06 20.51
C SER A 477 -23.13 -22.98 19.94
N GLN A 478 -22.59 -21.88 19.38
CA GLN A 478 -23.39 -20.86 18.70
C GLN A 478 -23.70 -21.24 17.24
N LEU A 479 -22.77 -21.92 16.57
CA LEU A 479 -22.90 -22.41 15.20
C LEU A 479 -24.11 -23.34 15.00
N SER A 480 -24.29 -24.31 15.90
CA SER A 480 -25.40 -25.29 15.84
C SER A 480 -26.79 -24.65 15.97
N LYS A 481 -26.88 -23.47 16.62
CA LYS A 481 -28.13 -22.71 16.76
C LYS A 481 -28.46 -21.89 15.51
N MET A 482 -27.45 -21.40 14.79
CA MET A 482 -27.63 -20.49 13.63
C MET A 482 -27.73 -21.21 12.27
N ILE A 483 -27.06 -22.36 12.10
CA ILE A 483 -27.04 -23.12 10.84
C ILE A 483 -27.59 -24.53 11.09
N PRO A 484 -28.91 -24.75 10.94
CA PRO A 484 -29.51 -26.04 11.24
C PRO A 484 -29.16 -27.11 10.21
N ASN A 485 -28.94 -26.70 8.95
CA ASN A 485 -28.74 -27.57 7.80
C ASN A 485 -27.68 -27.00 6.87
N ARG A 486 -27.04 -27.87 6.09
CA ARG A 486 -26.08 -27.50 5.02
C ARG A 486 -26.72 -26.69 3.89
N LEU A 487 -28.02 -26.88 3.62
CA LEU A 487 -28.78 -26.13 2.62
C LEU A 487 -29.72 -25.12 3.31
N LEU A 488 -29.66 -23.87 2.89
CA LEU A 488 -30.46 -22.78 3.43
C LEU A 488 -31.18 -22.04 2.29
N SER A 489 -32.44 -21.68 2.52
CA SER A 489 -33.15 -20.74 1.64
C SER A 489 -33.00 -19.33 2.22
N ILE A 490 -32.52 -18.39 1.41
CA ILE A 490 -32.21 -17.03 1.85
C ILE A 490 -32.82 -15.97 0.94
N SER A 491 -32.93 -14.76 1.47
CA SER A 491 -33.22 -13.54 0.74
C SER A 491 -32.04 -12.57 0.87
N VAL A 492 -31.54 -12.08 -0.25
CA VAL A 492 -30.45 -11.10 -0.29
C VAL A 492 -31.05 -9.70 -0.09
N THR A 493 -30.46 -8.94 0.82
CA THR A 493 -30.94 -7.60 1.18
C THR A 493 -29.95 -6.51 0.80
N GLU A 494 -28.66 -6.81 0.81
CA GLU A 494 -27.60 -5.86 0.50
C GLU A 494 -26.44 -6.58 -0.17
N ILE A 495 -25.91 -5.99 -1.25
CA ILE A 495 -24.74 -6.51 -1.97
C ILE A 495 -23.54 -5.65 -1.58
N VAL A 496 -22.49 -6.28 -1.06
CA VAL A 496 -21.24 -5.60 -0.70
C VAL A 496 -20.32 -5.52 -1.92
N GLU A 497 -20.04 -6.67 -2.54
CA GLU A 497 -19.35 -6.79 -3.83
C GLU A 497 -19.85 -8.05 -4.56
N VAL A 498 -19.38 -8.30 -5.79
CA VAL A 498 -19.78 -9.51 -6.52
C VAL A 498 -19.38 -10.75 -5.71
N GLY A 499 -20.37 -11.59 -5.41
CA GLY A 499 -20.18 -12.77 -4.58
C GLY A 499 -20.08 -12.52 -3.08
N HIS A 500 -20.18 -11.28 -2.59
CA HIS A 500 -20.19 -10.97 -1.15
C HIS A 500 -21.41 -10.12 -0.81
N PHE A 501 -22.29 -10.65 0.04
CA PHE A 501 -23.60 -10.04 0.29
C PHE A 501 -24.15 -10.39 1.67
N TRP A 502 -25.08 -9.58 2.13
CA TRP A 502 -25.86 -9.81 3.34
C TRP A 502 -27.25 -10.33 2.99
N GLY A 503 -27.76 -11.21 3.83
CA GLY A 503 -29.11 -11.73 3.70
C GLY A 503 -29.60 -12.36 4.99
N TYR A 504 -30.84 -12.82 4.97
CA TYR A 504 -31.43 -13.54 6.10
C TYR A 504 -32.16 -14.79 5.59
N ARG A 505 -32.34 -15.76 6.49
CA ARG A 505 -33.02 -17.01 6.18
C ARG A 505 -34.52 -16.78 6.03
N ILE A 506 -35.14 -17.42 5.04
CA ILE A 506 -36.59 -17.31 4.80
C ILE A 506 -37.38 -18.52 5.33
N ASP A 507 -36.75 -19.39 6.11
CA ASP A 507 -37.41 -20.56 6.66
C ASP A 507 -38.35 -20.20 7.81
N GLU A 508 -39.28 -21.11 8.11
CA GLU A 508 -40.35 -20.85 9.07
C GLU A 508 -39.82 -20.50 10.47
N LYS A 509 -38.72 -21.15 10.91
CA LYS A 509 -38.07 -20.84 12.19
C LYS A 509 -37.61 -19.38 12.25
N ASN A 510 -36.83 -18.93 11.27
CA ASN A 510 -36.36 -17.54 11.27
C ASN A 510 -37.51 -16.54 11.14
N ARG A 511 -38.54 -16.86 10.35
CA ARG A 511 -39.75 -16.04 10.22
C ARG A 511 -40.45 -15.84 11.56
N THR A 512 -40.60 -16.89 12.36
CA THR A 512 -41.21 -16.77 13.70
C THR A 512 -40.39 -15.90 14.65
N VAL A 513 -39.05 -16.01 14.61
CA VAL A 513 -38.15 -15.18 15.42
C VAL A 513 -38.26 -13.71 15.03
N LEU A 514 -38.21 -13.39 13.73
CA LEU A 514 -38.33 -12.01 13.24
C LEU A 514 -39.71 -11.41 13.54
N GLN A 515 -40.79 -12.20 13.47
CA GLN A 515 -42.14 -11.77 13.84
C GLN A 515 -42.25 -11.47 15.33
N ALA A 516 -41.68 -12.32 16.19
CA ALA A 516 -41.65 -12.10 17.64
C ALA A 516 -40.86 -10.83 17.99
N LEU A 517 -39.64 -10.68 17.44
CA LEU A 517 -38.81 -9.48 17.62
C LEU A 517 -39.55 -8.21 17.18
N THR A 518 -40.18 -8.24 16.01
CA THR A 518 -40.90 -7.07 15.48
C THR A 518 -42.08 -6.69 16.36
N ALA A 519 -42.84 -7.68 16.86
CA ALA A 519 -43.95 -7.46 17.77
C ALA A 519 -43.46 -6.86 19.10
N GLU A 520 -42.38 -7.40 19.67
CA GLU A 520 -41.82 -6.96 20.95
C GLU A 520 -41.18 -5.56 20.88
N ILE A 521 -40.47 -5.23 19.78
CA ILE A 521 -39.84 -3.91 19.59
C ILE A 521 -40.88 -2.80 19.39
N ASN A 522 -42.01 -3.11 18.75
CA ASN A 522 -43.01 -2.11 18.37
C ASN A 522 -44.22 -2.04 19.34
N TYR A 523 -44.22 -2.84 20.40
CA TYR A 523 -45.18 -2.79 21.50
C TYR A 523 -44.92 -1.72 22.59
N PRO A 524 -43.66 -1.32 22.93
CA PRO A 524 -43.35 -0.45 24.07
C PRO A 524 -43.26 1.05 23.74
N ASN A 525 -43.34 1.89 24.79
CA ASN A 525 -42.98 3.31 24.76
C ASN A 525 -41.44 3.45 24.68
N LEU A 526 -40.92 3.58 23.46
CA LEU A 526 -39.48 3.67 23.19
C LEU A 526 -38.84 4.94 23.75
N MET A 527 -37.78 4.79 24.54
CA MET A 527 -37.00 5.90 25.09
C MET A 527 -35.96 6.43 24.08
N ASP A 528 -35.65 7.71 24.19
CA ASP A 528 -34.53 8.32 23.46
C ASP A 528 -33.20 7.79 23.99
N LEU A 529 -32.16 7.85 23.16
CA LEU A 529 -30.82 7.41 23.55
C LEU A 529 -30.30 8.19 24.76
N SER A 530 -29.86 7.47 25.78
CA SER A 530 -29.23 8.01 27.00
C SER A 530 -27.78 8.45 26.79
N VAL A 531 -27.12 7.98 25.73
CA VAL A 531 -25.74 8.32 25.34
C VAL A 531 -25.73 8.97 23.95
N PRO A 532 -24.87 9.97 23.68
CA PRO A 532 -24.71 10.52 22.33
C PRO A 532 -24.43 9.42 21.30
N PRO A 533 -25.12 9.42 20.14
CA PRO A 533 -24.91 8.43 19.08
C PRO A 533 -23.44 8.34 18.66
N HIS A 534 -22.89 7.14 18.64
CA HIS A 534 -21.52 6.88 18.19
C HIS A 534 -21.44 5.55 17.42
N PRO A 535 -20.39 5.34 16.60
CA PRO A 535 -20.17 4.07 15.89
C PRO A 535 -20.23 2.85 16.83
N GLU A 536 -20.68 1.72 16.30
CA GLU A 536 -20.90 0.43 16.97
C GLU A 536 -22.01 0.40 18.04
N LEU A 537 -22.63 1.54 18.38
CA LEU A 537 -23.77 1.54 19.30
C LEU A 537 -24.96 0.77 18.70
N VAL A 538 -25.46 -0.22 19.43
CA VAL A 538 -26.70 -0.93 19.08
C VAL A 538 -27.89 -0.12 19.58
N CYS A 539 -28.85 0.12 18.71
CA CYS A 539 -30.01 0.94 18.97
C CYS A 539 -31.23 0.44 18.18
N LEU A 540 -32.38 1.07 18.41
CA LEU A 540 -33.58 0.88 17.61
C LEU A 540 -33.70 2.02 16.60
N ALA A 541 -33.87 1.66 15.32
CA ALA A 541 -33.98 2.63 14.23
C ALA A 541 -35.19 2.32 13.33
N PRO A 542 -35.87 3.35 12.79
CA PRO A 542 -36.97 3.16 11.85
C PRO A 542 -36.46 2.79 10.46
N PHE A 543 -37.23 1.96 9.75
CA PHE A 543 -37.00 1.64 8.34
C PHE A 543 -38.19 2.09 7.49
N THR A 544 -37.95 2.84 6.41
CA THR A 544 -39.00 3.58 5.68
C THR A 544 -39.36 3.03 4.29
N CYS A 545 -38.72 1.96 3.81
CA CYS A 545 -38.95 1.45 2.44
C CYS A 545 -40.20 0.60 2.26
N LEU A 546 -40.88 0.23 3.35
CA LEU A 546 -42.15 -0.48 3.30
C LEU A 546 -43.15 0.38 4.08
N GLU A 547 -44.41 0.41 3.66
CA GLU A 547 -45.49 1.27 4.20
C GLU A 547 -45.75 1.10 5.72
N ASN A 548 -44.97 0.28 6.43
CA ASN A 548 -44.92 0.11 7.87
C ASN A 548 -43.91 1.04 8.57
N ARG A 549 -44.40 1.91 9.45
CA ARG A 549 -43.60 2.77 10.34
C ARG A 549 -43.12 2.02 11.60
N GLY A 550 -42.32 0.97 11.43
CA GLY A 550 -41.77 0.18 12.54
C GLY A 550 -40.31 0.51 12.88
N TYR A 551 -39.93 0.27 14.14
CA TYR A 551 -38.55 0.25 14.62
C TYR A 551 -37.97 -1.17 14.54
N TYR A 552 -36.67 -1.25 14.30
CA TYR A 552 -35.91 -2.49 14.17
C TYR A 552 -34.56 -2.36 14.89
N ARG A 553 -33.97 -3.49 15.29
CA ARG A 553 -32.61 -3.50 15.85
C ARG A 553 -31.62 -3.08 14.78
N ALA A 554 -30.79 -2.11 15.12
CA ALA A 554 -29.80 -1.56 14.22
C ALA A 554 -28.51 -1.26 14.99
N ARG A 555 -27.40 -1.22 14.25
CA ARG A 555 -26.10 -0.80 14.75
C ARG A 555 -25.65 0.43 13.99
N ILE A 556 -25.18 1.46 14.70
CA ILE A 556 -24.67 2.68 14.08
C ILE A 556 -23.32 2.37 13.43
N LEU A 557 -23.20 2.62 12.12
CA LEU A 557 -21.94 2.50 11.39
C LEU A 557 -21.08 3.76 11.55
N TYR A 558 -21.66 4.91 11.24
CA TYR A 558 -21.03 6.21 11.47
C TYR A 558 -22.06 7.32 11.60
N VAL A 559 -21.65 8.44 12.19
CA VAL A 559 -22.47 9.63 12.41
C VAL A 559 -21.94 10.77 11.56
N SER A 560 -22.82 11.44 10.82
CA SER A 560 -22.48 12.55 9.92
C SER A 560 -23.51 13.67 10.07
N GLY A 561 -23.15 14.71 10.82
CA GLY A 561 -24.06 15.81 11.15
C GLY A 561 -25.26 15.30 11.96
N ASP A 562 -26.48 15.64 11.54
CA ASP A 562 -27.73 15.25 12.21
C ASP A 562 -28.27 13.86 11.79
N PHE A 563 -27.44 13.05 11.12
CA PHE A 563 -27.82 11.73 10.63
C PHE A 563 -26.80 10.66 11.07
N ALA A 564 -27.30 9.45 11.30
CA ALA A 564 -26.49 8.24 11.42
C ALA A 564 -26.78 7.32 10.22
N GLU A 565 -25.75 6.68 9.70
CA GLU A 565 -25.94 5.50 8.87
C GLU A 565 -26.00 4.27 9.78
N VAL A 566 -27.08 3.50 9.66
CA VAL A 566 -27.34 2.33 10.52
C VAL A 566 -27.42 1.05 9.69
N PHE A 567 -26.97 -0.05 10.28
CA PHE A 567 -27.04 -1.40 9.74
C PHE A 567 -28.06 -2.21 10.52
N PHE A 568 -29.11 -2.73 9.87
CA PHE A 568 -30.15 -3.52 10.52
C PHE A 568 -29.65 -4.93 10.76
N VAL A 569 -29.33 -5.25 12.02
CA VAL A 569 -28.63 -6.49 12.42
C VAL A 569 -29.43 -7.77 12.14
N ASP A 570 -30.74 -7.65 11.90
CA ASP A 570 -31.62 -8.78 11.63
C ASP A 570 -31.89 -9.03 10.15
N TYR A 571 -31.69 -8.01 9.32
CA TYR A 571 -32.03 -8.06 7.89
C TYR A 571 -30.82 -7.86 6.98
N GLY A 572 -29.76 -7.20 7.46
CA GLY A 572 -28.50 -7.03 6.72
C GLY A 572 -28.44 -5.82 5.79
N ASN A 573 -29.52 -5.03 5.71
CA ASN A 573 -29.57 -3.79 4.92
C ASN A 573 -29.21 -2.56 5.77
N ARG A 574 -29.02 -1.43 5.09
CA ARG A 574 -28.72 -0.13 5.74
C ARG A 574 -29.77 0.94 5.47
N SER A 575 -29.74 1.98 6.29
CA SER A 575 -30.51 3.21 6.05
C SER A 575 -29.84 4.42 6.68
N LYS A 576 -30.08 5.60 6.12
CA LYS A 576 -29.69 6.88 6.70
C LYS A 576 -30.83 7.39 7.58
N VAL A 577 -30.59 7.50 8.87
CA VAL A 577 -31.60 7.79 9.88
C VAL A 577 -31.26 9.08 10.63
N PRO A 578 -32.19 10.03 10.79
CA PRO A 578 -31.98 11.20 11.64
C PRO A 578 -31.71 10.81 13.09
N LEU A 579 -30.73 11.44 13.75
CA LEU A 579 -30.33 11.08 15.13
C LEU A 579 -31.50 11.12 16.13
N LYS A 580 -32.43 12.07 15.96
CA LYS A 580 -33.64 12.23 16.78
C LYS A 580 -34.64 11.06 16.68
N LYS A 581 -34.46 10.18 15.70
CA LYS A 581 -35.29 8.98 15.49
C LYS A 581 -34.62 7.71 16.00
N LEU A 582 -33.42 7.79 16.58
CA LEU A 582 -32.78 6.63 17.20
C LEU A 582 -33.31 6.46 18.62
N LYS A 583 -33.58 5.21 19.01
CA LYS A 583 -34.15 4.84 20.30
C LYS A 583 -33.26 3.84 21.02
N GLU A 584 -33.33 3.82 22.35
CA GLU A 584 -32.58 2.88 23.17
C GLU A 584 -33.11 1.46 23.02
N ILE A 585 -32.22 0.47 22.95
CA ILE A 585 -32.58 -0.95 22.89
C ILE A 585 -32.63 -1.54 24.31
N PRO A 586 -33.71 -2.24 24.70
CA PRO A 586 -33.75 -2.98 25.96
C PRO A 586 -32.67 -4.07 26.03
N SER A 587 -32.06 -4.27 27.21
CA SER A 587 -30.95 -5.22 27.42
C SER A 587 -31.29 -6.66 26.97
N HIS A 588 -32.47 -7.16 27.34
CA HIS A 588 -32.93 -8.49 26.93
C HIS A 588 -33.03 -8.67 25.41
N LEU A 589 -33.35 -7.60 24.65
CA LEU A 589 -33.38 -7.65 23.18
C LEU A 589 -31.98 -7.52 22.57
N GLN A 590 -31.05 -6.89 23.26
CA GLN A 590 -29.67 -6.76 22.83
C GLN A 590 -28.90 -8.09 22.96
N GLU A 591 -29.24 -8.91 23.96
CA GLU A 591 -28.65 -10.24 24.19
C GLU A 591 -29.09 -11.29 23.16
N LEU A 592 -30.21 -11.08 22.47
CA LEU A 592 -30.71 -12.01 21.45
C LEU A 592 -29.79 -12.02 20.21
N PRO A 593 -29.53 -13.19 19.60
CA PRO A 593 -28.66 -13.29 18.43
C PRO A 593 -29.19 -12.47 17.26
N PHE A 594 -28.29 -11.92 16.46
CA PHE A 594 -28.61 -11.21 15.23
C PHE A 594 -28.97 -12.20 14.13
N GLN A 595 -30.01 -11.88 13.34
CA GLN A 595 -30.55 -12.80 12.33
C GLN A 595 -29.93 -12.63 10.94
N ALA A 596 -29.29 -11.48 10.65
CA ALA A 596 -28.60 -11.28 9.38
C ALA A 596 -27.33 -12.13 9.31
N LEU A 597 -27.08 -12.69 8.13
CA LEU A 597 -25.93 -13.54 7.82
C LEU A 597 -25.12 -12.91 6.70
N GLU A 598 -23.80 -12.92 6.85
CA GLU A 598 -22.84 -12.49 5.83
C GLU A 598 -22.44 -13.70 4.98
N PHE A 599 -22.53 -13.57 3.66
CA PHE A 599 -22.24 -14.64 2.71
C PHE A 599 -21.13 -14.25 1.74
N LYS A 600 -20.22 -15.19 1.45
CA LYS A 600 -19.23 -15.10 0.38
C LYS A 600 -19.36 -16.32 -0.55
N ILE A 601 -19.39 -16.12 -1.86
CA ILE A 601 -19.38 -17.22 -2.83
C ILE A 601 -17.99 -17.87 -2.81
N CYS A 602 -17.95 -19.18 -2.62
CA CYS A 602 -16.71 -19.95 -2.57
C CYS A 602 -16.14 -20.26 -3.96
N LYS A 603 -14.82 -20.49 -4.03
CA LYS A 603 -14.04 -20.93 -5.20
C LYS A 603 -14.14 -19.97 -6.39
N MET A 604 -14.31 -18.68 -6.10
CA MET A 604 -14.48 -17.64 -7.12
C MET A 604 -13.62 -16.43 -6.79
N ARG A 605 -12.90 -15.93 -7.80
CA ARG A 605 -12.19 -14.65 -7.76
C ARG A 605 -12.54 -13.79 -8.97
N PRO A 606 -12.25 -12.48 -8.95
CA PRO A 606 -12.43 -11.66 -10.14
C PRO A 606 -11.53 -12.11 -11.29
N SER A 607 -12.07 -12.03 -12.51
CA SER A 607 -11.28 -12.25 -13.73
C SER A 607 -10.25 -11.14 -13.97
N ALA A 608 -9.24 -11.41 -14.79
CA ALA A 608 -8.31 -10.39 -15.28
C ALA A 608 -9.05 -9.16 -15.85
N ARG A 609 -10.11 -9.37 -16.63
CA ARG A 609 -10.96 -8.31 -17.19
C ARG A 609 -11.60 -7.45 -16.11
N SER A 610 -12.15 -8.08 -15.07
CA SER A 610 -12.76 -7.38 -13.94
C SER A 610 -11.75 -6.57 -13.12
N LEU A 611 -10.53 -7.07 -12.97
CA LEU A 611 -9.43 -6.35 -12.28
C LEU A 611 -8.93 -5.14 -13.08
N VAL A 612 -8.93 -5.22 -14.40
CA VAL A 612 -8.55 -4.11 -15.28
C VAL A 612 -9.65 -3.04 -15.36
N CYS A 613 -10.91 -3.47 -15.44
CA CYS A 613 -12.07 -2.57 -15.61
C CYS A 613 -12.70 -2.10 -14.29
N GLY A 614 -12.16 -2.53 -13.15
CA GLY A 614 -12.69 -2.22 -11.83
C GLY A 614 -11.59 -2.12 -10.77
N GLU A 615 -11.98 -1.97 -9.51
CA GLU A 615 -11.03 -2.04 -8.39
C GLU A 615 -10.78 -3.46 -7.92
N ARG A 616 -11.83 -4.29 -8.01
CA ARG A 616 -11.81 -5.74 -7.81
C ARG A 616 -12.72 -6.38 -8.85
N TRP A 617 -13.95 -5.87 -8.89
CA TRP A 617 -14.97 -6.26 -9.86
C TRP A 617 -15.27 -5.10 -10.80
N SER A 618 -15.52 -5.41 -12.07
CA SER A 618 -15.98 -4.42 -13.03
C SER A 618 -17.40 -3.99 -12.70
N TYR A 619 -17.78 -2.79 -13.13
CA TYR A 619 -19.15 -2.30 -12.98
C TYR A 619 -20.16 -3.25 -13.64
N SER A 620 -19.83 -3.74 -14.82
CA SER A 620 -20.58 -4.75 -15.55
C SER A 620 -20.79 -6.05 -14.75
N ALA A 621 -19.77 -6.55 -14.04
CA ALA A 621 -19.89 -7.72 -13.17
C ALA A 621 -20.85 -7.47 -12.00
N SER A 622 -20.75 -6.30 -11.37
CA SER A 622 -21.63 -5.89 -10.26
C SER A 622 -23.09 -5.81 -10.68
N GLN A 623 -23.38 -5.19 -11.84
CA GLN A 623 -24.73 -5.13 -12.39
C GLN A 623 -25.27 -6.53 -12.72
N ARG A 624 -24.42 -7.38 -13.31
CA ARG A 624 -24.80 -8.75 -13.65
C ARG A 624 -25.13 -9.56 -12.41
N PHE A 625 -24.27 -9.52 -11.41
CA PHE A 625 -24.51 -10.19 -10.12
C PHE A 625 -25.80 -9.71 -9.46
N ALA A 626 -26.01 -8.39 -9.40
CA ALA A 626 -27.26 -7.81 -8.88
C ALA A 626 -28.49 -8.32 -9.62
N SER A 627 -28.44 -8.47 -10.94
CA SER A 627 -29.55 -9.04 -11.74
C SER A 627 -29.83 -10.53 -11.44
N LEU A 628 -28.83 -11.24 -10.92
CA LEU A 628 -28.92 -12.66 -10.57
C LEU A 628 -29.53 -12.86 -9.19
N VAL A 629 -29.24 -11.96 -8.24
CA VAL A 629 -29.63 -12.11 -6.82
C VAL A 629 -30.83 -11.26 -6.39
N ASN A 630 -30.97 -10.02 -6.89
CA ASN A 630 -31.98 -9.08 -6.36
C ASN A 630 -33.41 -9.53 -6.68
N GLY A 631 -34.25 -9.61 -5.65
CA GLY A 631 -35.66 -9.97 -5.77
C GLY A 631 -35.91 -11.46 -5.99
N TYR A 632 -34.89 -12.31 -5.90
CA TYR A 632 -35.02 -13.76 -6.02
C TYR A 632 -34.81 -14.45 -4.68
N THR A 633 -35.57 -15.53 -4.46
CA THR A 633 -35.27 -16.50 -3.42
C THR A 633 -34.12 -17.39 -3.88
N LEU A 634 -33.04 -17.40 -3.12
CA LEU A 634 -31.84 -18.16 -3.43
C LEU A 634 -31.71 -19.37 -2.51
N LEU A 635 -31.20 -20.46 -3.07
CA LEU A 635 -30.80 -21.63 -2.30
C LEU A 635 -29.29 -21.58 -2.14
N VAL A 636 -28.79 -21.64 -0.91
CA VAL A 636 -27.35 -21.63 -0.62
C VAL A 636 -26.93 -22.92 0.06
N GLU A 637 -25.79 -23.45 -0.38
CA GLU A 637 -25.13 -24.59 0.23
C GLU A 637 -23.89 -24.12 0.97
N VAL A 638 -23.82 -24.40 2.27
CA VAL A 638 -22.71 -23.99 3.14
C VAL A 638 -21.49 -24.86 2.88
N TYR A 639 -20.40 -24.22 2.46
CA TYR A 639 -19.08 -24.82 2.29
C TYR A 639 -18.26 -24.73 3.59
N SER A 640 -18.08 -23.52 4.13
CA SER A 640 -17.33 -23.26 5.37
C SER A 640 -17.86 -22.02 6.10
N LEU A 641 -17.48 -21.86 7.37
CA LEU A 641 -17.70 -20.67 8.19
C LEU A 641 -16.37 -20.16 8.72
N VAL A 642 -15.91 -19.00 8.24
CA VAL A 642 -14.63 -18.38 8.63
C VAL A 642 -14.90 -16.98 9.16
N HIS A 643 -14.43 -16.70 10.38
CA HIS A 643 -14.59 -15.40 11.07
C HIS A 643 -16.02 -14.79 11.05
N GLY A 644 -17.05 -15.63 11.10
CA GLY A 644 -18.46 -15.19 11.08
C GLY A 644 -19.08 -15.05 9.69
N VAL A 645 -18.38 -15.47 8.63
CA VAL A 645 -18.78 -15.34 7.23
C VAL A 645 -19.04 -16.72 6.63
N LEU A 646 -20.22 -16.90 6.03
CA LEU A 646 -20.59 -18.15 5.38
C LEU A 646 -20.05 -18.20 3.96
N HIS A 647 -19.10 -19.09 3.71
CA HIS A 647 -18.66 -19.42 2.37
C HIS A 647 -19.66 -20.41 1.76
N VAL A 648 -20.24 -20.06 0.63
CA VAL A 648 -21.39 -20.79 0.06
C VAL A 648 -21.30 -21.00 -1.44
N ASP A 649 -21.96 -22.05 -1.92
CA ASP A 649 -22.43 -22.15 -3.30
C ASP A 649 -23.85 -21.56 -3.38
N VAL A 650 -24.13 -20.72 -4.37
CA VAL A 650 -25.40 -19.99 -4.48
C VAL A 650 -26.13 -20.41 -5.74
N PHE A 651 -27.38 -20.84 -5.56
CA PHE A 651 -28.20 -21.37 -6.62
C PHE A 651 -29.49 -20.58 -6.81
N ARG A 652 -29.89 -20.47 -8.08
CA ARG A 652 -31.13 -19.83 -8.51
C ARG A 652 -31.93 -20.75 -9.41
N TYR A 653 -33.25 -20.76 -9.25
CA TYR A 653 -34.15 -21.40 -10.20
C TYR A 653 -34.24 -20.59 -11.50
N SER A 654 -33.90 -21.25 -12.61
CA SER A 654 -34.09 -20.74 -13.96
C SER A 654 -35.58 -20.70 -14.34
N ARG A 655 -35.91 -19.95 -15.41
CA ARG A 655 -37.27 -19.93 -16.00
C ARG A 655 -37.74 -21.33 -16.42
N ARG A 656 -36.82 -22.25 -16.67
CA ARG A 656 -37.09 -23.67 -17.01
C ARG A 656 -37.17 -24.60 -15.80
N LYS A 657 -37.12 -24.06 -14.57
CA LYS A 657 -37.04 -24.79 -13.29
C LYS A 657 -35.72 -25.54 -13.03
N ASP A 658 -34.72 -25.39 -13.88
CA ASP A 658 -33.37 -25.90 -13.61
C ASP A 658 -32.67 -25.06 -12.55
N LEU A 659 -31.91 -25.71 -11.68
CA LEU A 659 -31.11 -25.05 -10.66
C LEU A 659 -29.77 -24.63 -11.28
N VAL A 660 -29.49 -23.33 -11.30
CA VAL A 660 -28.27 -22.75 -11.89
C VAL A 660 -27.40 -22.18 -10.78
N ASN A 661 -26.12 -22.55 -10.75
CA ASN A 661 -25.14 -21.94 -9.83
C ASN A 661 -24.73 -20.56 -10.36
N ILE A 662 -24.86 -19.54 -9.53
CA ILE A 662 -24.53 -18.15 -9.90
C ILE A 662 -23.04 -17.99 -10.20
N ARG A 663 -22.15 -18.74 -9.51
CA ARG A 663 -20.71 -18.73 -9.78
C ARG A 663 -20.43 -19.13 -11.21
N ASP A 664 -21.02 -20.24 -11.65
CA ASP A 664 -20.74 -20.82 -12.97
C ASP A 664 -21.20 -19.87 -14.08
N VAL A 665 -22.33 -19.17 -13.90
CA VAL A 665 -22.79 -18.11 -14.82
C VAL A 665 -21.77 -16.97 -14.91
N LEU A 666 -21.22 -16.51 -13.80
CA LEU A 666 -20.23 -15.43 -13.78
C LEU A 666 -18.90 -15.85 -14.43
N ILE A 667 -18.53 -17.12 -14.34
CA ILE A 667 -17.33 -17.68 -14.96
C ILE A 667 -17.53 -17.83 -16.47
N GLU A 668 -18.66 -18.40 -16.90
CA GLU A 668 -19.01 -18.54 -18.33
C GLU A 668 -19.07 -17.20 -19.05
N GLU A 669 -19.51 -16.14 -18.35
CA GLU A 669 -19.55 -14.77 -18.87
C GLU A 669 -18.23 -14.00 -18.71
N CYS A 670 -17.16 -14.66 -18.26
CA CYS A 670 -15.82 -14.10 -18.05
C CYS A 670 -15.76 -12.91 -17.07
N TYR A 671 -16.68 -12.84 -16.11
CA TYR A 671 -16.59 -11.89 -15.00
C TYR A 671 -15.72 -12.44 -13.87
N ALA A 672 -15.76 -13.75 -13.64
CA ALA A 672 -15.04 -14.43 -12.57
C ALA A 672 -14.16 -15.57 -13.10
N GLU A 673 -13.23 -16.01 -12.25
CA GLU A 673 -12.38 -17.19 -12.48
C GLU A 673 -12.48 -18.14 -11.27
N LEU A 674 -12.23 -19.43 -11.51
CA LEU A 674 -12.10 -20.42 -10.44
C LEU A 674 -10.82 -20.17 -9.63
N THR A 675 -10.94 -20.29 -8.31
CA THR A 675 -9.80 -20.21 -7.39
C THR A 675 -9.91 -21.24 -6.28
N GLU A 676 -8.79 -21.55 -5.64
CA GLU A 676 -8.78 -22.34 -4.41
C GLU A 676 -9.25 -21.49 -3.21
N GLU A 677 -9.89 -22.16 -2.25
CA GLU A 677 -10.29 -21.54 -0.98
C GLU A 677 -9.08 -21.38 -0.05
N SER A 678 -9.16 -20.43 0.88
CA SER A 678 -8.11 -20.25 1.91
C SER A 678 -7.92 -21.50 2.77
N TYR A 679 -6.74 -21.65 3.36
CA TYR A 679 -6.41 -22.73 4.28
C TYR A 679 -7.42 -22.86 5.42
N GLU A 680 -7.82 -21.75 6.05
CA GLU A 680 -8.84 -21.79 7.11
C GLU A 680 -10.20 -22.26 6.60
N SER A 681 -10.60 -21.81 5.40
CA SER A 681 -11.86 -22.24 4.78
C SER A 681 -11.85 -23.73 4.47
N GLN A 682 -10.73 -24.26 3.96
CA GLN A 682 -10.56 -25.70 3.70
C GLN A 682 -10.59 -26.52 5.00
N GLN A 683 -9.87 -26.10 6.04
CA GLN A 683 -9.89 -26.78 7.35
C GLN A 683 -11.28 -26.79 7.98
N ASN A 684 -11.97 -25.64 7.94
CA ASN A 684 -13.31 -25.54 8.48
C ASN A 684 -14.30 -26.39 7.68
N HIS A 685 -14.16 -26.44 6.35
CA HIS A 685 -14.96 -27.31 5.49
C HIS A 685 -14.82 -28.79 5.86
N ASP A 686 -13.60 -29.26 6.13
CA ASP A 686 -13.36 -30.64 6.54
C ASP A 686 -13.89 -30.95 7.94
N LEU A 687 -13.80 -29.98 8.87
CA LEU A 687 -14.43 -30.08 10.19
C LEU A 687 -15.96 -30.14 10.08
N LEU A 688 -16.57 -29.29 9.25
CA LEU A 688 -18.02 -29.25 9.02
C LEU A 688 -18.53 -30.53 8.35
N LYS A 689 -17.77 -31.11 7.40
CA LYS A 689 -18.07 -32.45 6.90
C LYS A 689 -18.16 -33.44 8.06
N GLY A 690 -17.17 -33.48 8.94
CA GLY A 690 -17.22 -34.34 10.14
C GLY A 690 -18.50 -34.13 10.96
N LEU A 691 -18.86 -32.87 11.25
CA LEU A 691 -20.02 -32.53 12.09
C LEU A 691 -21.39 -32.81 11.44
N PHE A 692 -21.53 -32.59 10.12
CA PHE A 692 -22.79 -32.88 9.42
C PHE A 692 -22.98 -34.38 9.15
N PHE A 693 -21.90 -35.17 9.10
CA PHE A 693 -21.96 -36.63 8.95
C PHE A 693 -22.07 -37.35 10.32
N ASP A 694 -21.50 -36.82 11.40
CA ASP A 694 -21.62 -37.36 12.77
C ASP A 694 -22.64 -36.56 13.62
N GLN A 695 -23.94 -36.75 13.37
CA GLN A 695 -24.98 -36.31 14.33
C GLN A 695 -25.00 -37.15 15.63
N VAL A 696 -23.97 -37.94 15.93
CA VAL A 696 -23.93 -38.81 17.12
C VAL A 696 -22.52 -38.87 17.74
N LYS A 697 -22.15 -37.88 18.57
CA LYS A 697 -21.65 -38.10 19.97
C LYS A 697 -20.98 -36.87 20.63
N LYS A 698 -21.39 -36.69 21.89
CA LYS A 698 -20.70 -36.15 23.08
C LYS A 698 -20.34 -34.66 23.14
N GLU A 699 -21.14 -33.95 23.93
CA GLU A 699 -20.68 -32.83 24.77
C GLU A 699 -19.67 -33.35 25.81
N GLU A 700 -18.39 -32.99 25.69
CA GLU A 700 -17.49 -32.98 26.84
C GLU A 700 -17.69 -31.66 27.58
N LYS A 701 -18.35 -31.73 28.74
CA LYS A 701 -18.47 -30.60 29.67
C LYS A 701 -17.15 -30.45 30.42
N THR A 702 -16.46 -29.33 30.21
CA THR A 702 -15.48 -28.82 31.16
C THR A 702 -16.17 -28.42 32.47
N PRO A 703 -15.48 -28.47 33.63
CA PRO A 703 -16.10 -28.11 34.91
C PRO A 703 -16.47 -26.63 34.92
N ILE A 704 -17.74 -26.32 35.18
CA ILE A 704 -18.28 -24.95 35.22
C ILE A 704 -17.72 -24.16 36.44
N SER A 705 -17.27 -24.86 37.48
CA SER A 705 -16.89 -24.24 38.77
C SER A 705 -15.58 -23.44 38.77
N SER A 706 -14.61 -23.74 37.90
CA SER A 706 -13.33 -23.00 37.88
C SER A 706 -13.43 -21.65 37.17
N ARG A 707 -14.51 -21.43 36.39
CA ARG A 707 -14.67 -20.25 35.53
C ARG A 707 -15.28 -19.05 36.27
N GLU A 708 -16.33 -19.29 37.05
CA GLU A 708 -16.95 -18.24 37.87
C GLU A 708 -15.94 -17.67 38.88
N GLU A 709 -15.03 -18.52 39.38
CA GLU A 709 -13.92 -18.11 40.23
C GLU A 709 -12.92 -17.20 39.48
N GLU A 710 -12.55 -17.53 38.24
CA GLU A 710 -11.65 -16.72 37.41
C GLU A 710 -12.27 -15.37 37.01
N GLU A 711 -13.54 -15.35 36.60
CA GLU A 711 -14.30 -14.14 36.26
C GLU A 711 -14.41 -13.19 37.48
N HIS A 712 -14.79 -13.72 38.64
CA HIS A 712 -14.89 -12.93 39.87
C HIS A 712 -13.51 -12.36 40.30
N LEU A 713 -12.42 -13.10 40.09
CA LEU A 713 -11.07 -12.61 40.40
C LEU A 713 -10.64 -11.47 39.48
N ILE A 714 -10.99 -11.54 38.19
CA ILE A 714 -10.73 -10.48 37.20
C ILE A 714 -11.49 -9.21 37.58
N GLU A 715 -12.79 -9.31 37.88
CA GLU A 715 -13.62 -8.16 38.29
C GLU A 715 -13.05 -7.48 39.55
N ARG A 716 -12.70 -8.27 40.58
CA ARG A 716 -12.08 -7.74 41.81
C ARG A 716 -10.82 -6.93 41.55
N LEU A 717 -9.96 -7.39 40.63
CA LEU A 717 -8.74 -6.68 40.27
C LEU A 717 -9.06 -5.38 39.51
N LEU A 718 -9.99 -5.43 38.55
CA LEU A 718 -10.40 -4.25 37.77
C LEU A 718 -11.01 -3.15 38.65
N ASP A 719 -11.86 -3.51 39.60
CA ASP A 719 -12.47 -2.58 40.54
C ASP A 719 -11.42 -1.92 41.44
N TRP A 720 -10.48 -2.71 41.97
CA TRP A 720 -9.41 -2.19 42.82
C TRP A 720 -8.52 -1.17 42.09
N PHE A 721 -8.19 -1.44 40.82
CA PHE A 721 -7.43 -0.51 39.99
C PHE A 721 -8.24 0.71 39.53
N SER A 722 -9.57 0.61 39.46
CA SER A 722 -10.45 1.72 39.08
C SER A 722 -10.74 2.70 40.22
N GLU A 723 -10.66 2.25 41.48
CA GLU A 723 -10.93 3.08 42.68
C GLU A 723 -9.72 3.89 43.19
N ASP A 724 -8.63 4.01 42.42
CA ASP A 724 -7.40 4.79 42.75
C ASP A 724 -6.69 4.38 44.06
N LYS A 725 -7.02 3.20 44.62
CA LYS A 725 -6.45 2.67 45.88
C LYS A 725 -5.02 2.15 45.75
N SER A 726 -4.46 2.09 44.53
CA SER A 726 -3.19 1.42 44.20
C SER A 726 -1.98 2.35 44.04
N GLY A 727 -2.16 3.67 44.09
CA GLY A 727 -1.10 4.64 43.78
C GLY A 727 -0.76 4.71 42.28
N ALA A 728 -0.09 5.78 41.85
CA ALA A 728 0.25 5.98 40.44
C ALA A 728 1.27 4.94 39.96
N PRO A 729 1.16 4.44 38.71
CA PRO A 729 2.15 3.53 38.12
C PRO A 729 3.54 4.18 38.15
N THR A 730 4.55 3.41 38.57
CA THR A 730 5.92 3.92 38.81
C THR A 730 6.93 3.46 37.77
N HIS A 731 6.56 2.53 36.90
CA HIS A 731 7.46 1.91 35.92
C HIS A 731 6.89 1.97 34.50
N LYS A 732 7.77 2.13 33.51
CA LYS A 732 7.44 2.17 32.09
C LYS A 732 7.93 0.93 31.38
N VAL A 733 7.03 0.23 30.69
CA VAL A 733 7.36 -0.93 29.85
C VAL A 733 7.18 -0.59 28.39
N THR A 734 8.21 -0.84 27.58
CA THR A 734 8.12 -0.70 26.12
C THR A 734 7.54 -1.97 25.50
N VAL A 735 6.42 -1.82 24.80
CA VAL A 735 5.77 -2.87 24.02
C VAL A 735 6.41 -2.94 22.63
N PHE A 736 6.62 -4.15 22.12
CA PHE A 736 7.18 -4.36 20.78
C PHE A 736 6.08 -4.66 19.75
N GLY A 737 6.24 -4.11 18.56
CA GLY A 737 5.28 -4.24 17.46
C GLY A 737 4.72 -2.89 17.05
N PRO A 738 3.52 -2.84 16.44
CA PRO A 738 2.63 -3.96 16.10
C PRO A 738 3.17 -4.81 14.93
N PHE A 739 2.88 -6.11 14.93
CA PHE A 739 3.30 -7.08 13.93
C PHE A 739 2.09 -7.67 13.19
N SER A 740 2.24 -7.95 11.89
CA SER A 740 1.29 -8.73 11.09
C SER A 740 2.05 -9.88 10.42
N PRO A 741 1.52 -11.12 10.43
CA PRO A 741 2.16 -12.26 9.77
C PRO A 741 2.17 -12.15 8.24
N TYR A 742 1.36 -11.24 7.69
CA TYR A 742 1.28 -10.97 6.25
C TYR A 742 2.26 -9.89 5.79
N GLU A 743 3.16 -9.42 6.65
CA GLU A 743 4.28 -8.57 6.26
C GLU A 743 5.26 -9.38 5.39
N VAL A 744 5.30 -9.06 4.10
CA VAL A 744 6.10 -9.80 3.12
C VAL A 744 7.43 -9.12 2.82
N LYS A 745 8.46 -9.95 2.63
CA LYS A 745 9.75 -9.51 2.10
C LYS A 745 9.71 -9.45 0.58
N CYS A 746 10.41 -8.46 0.05
CA CYS A 746 10.48 -8.16 -1.37
C CYS A 746 11.86 -8.60 -1.91
N TYR A 747 11.90 -9.12 -3.13
CA TYR A 747 13.11 -9.58 -3.80
C TYR A 747 13.22 -8.98 -5.20
N SER A 748 14.44 -8.65 -5.61
CA SER A 748 14.70 -8.17 -6.96
C SER A 748 14.67 -9.32 -7.96
N MET A 749 14.21 -9.03 -9.18
CA MET A 749 14.16 -10.01 -10.27
C MET A 749 15.43 -10.07 -11.11
N THR A 750 16.33 -9.08 -10.99
CA THR A 750 17.61 -9.08 -11.72
C THR A 750 18.65 -9.92 -10.99
N LYS A 751 19.49 -10.65 -11.75
CA LYS A 751 20.54 -11.54 -11.18
C LYS A 751 21.49 -10.79 -10.23
N VAL A 752 21.86 -9.56 -10.57
CA VAL A 752 22.81 -8.75 -9.76
C VAL A 752 22.27 -8.36 -8.39
N SER A 753 20.95 -8.20 -8.27
CA SER A 753 20.30 -7.75 -7.03
C SER A 753 19.60 -8.88 -6.29
N GLN A 754 19.56 -10.09 -6.84
CA GLN A 754 18.85 -11.24 -6.25
C GLN A 754 19.37 -11.64 -4.85
N PHE A 755 20.67 -11.44 -4.60
CA PHE A 755 21.29 -11.74 -3.30
C PHE A 755 21.22 -10.58 -2.29
N ARG A 756 20.81 -9.38 -2.72
CA ARG A 756 20.69 -8.20 -1.86
C ARG A 756 19.29 -8.17 -1.26
N SER A 757 19.15 -7.76 0.00
CA SER A 757 17.84 -7.54 0.61
C SER A 757 17.17 -6.32 -0.05
N ALA A 758 15.89 -6.39 -0.45
CA ALA A 758 15.15 -5.23 -0.92
C ALA A 758 14.27 -4.65 0.20
N PHE A 759 14.31 -3.33 0.37
CA PHE A 759 13.55 -2.61 1.38
C PHE A 759 12.83 -1.41 0.76
N VAL A 760 11.50 -1.39 0.86
CA VAL A 760 10.70 -0.25 0.39
C VAL A 760 10.86 0.91 1.36
N GLN A 761 11.21 2.10 0.85
CA GLN A 761 11.41 3.28 1.69
C GLN A 761 10.15 3.64 2.48
N LYS A 762 10.34 4.16 3.71
CA LYS A 762 9.25 4.45 4.65
C LYS A 762 8.30 5.54 4.16
N GLU A 763 8.67 6.28 3.13
CA GLU A 763 7.87 7.33 2.53
C GLU A 763 6.91 6.81 1.46
N SER A 764 7.13 5.58 0.99
CA SER A 764 6.24 4.90 0.04
C SER A 764 4.98 4.39 0.73
N ILE A 765 3.83 4.44 0.04
CA ILE A 765 2.60 3.81 0.52
C ILE A 765 2.69 2.27 0.56
N ASN A 766 3.54 1.67 -0.26
CA ASN A 766 3.77 0.21 -0.26
C ASN A 766 4.93 -0.19 0.65
N SER A 767 5.33 0.68 1.59
CA SER A 767 6.33 0.35 2.60
C SER A 767 5.83 -0.66 3.64
N VAL A 768 4.51 -0.82 3.71
CA VAL A 768 3.81 -1.85 4.47
C VAL A 768 2.95 -2.56 3.44
N VAL A 769 3.46 -3.63 2.83
CA VAL A 769 2.65 -4.49 1.96
C VAL A 769 2.13 -5.64 2.81
N VAL A 770 0.81 -5.73 2.88
CA VAL A 770 0.10 -6.81 3.56
C VAL A 770 -0.82 -7.41 2.51
N HIS A 771 -0.62 -8.67 2.12
CA HIS A 771 -1.37 -9.27 1.02
C HIS A 771 -2.85 -9.47 1.37
N ASP A 772 -3.75 -8.82 0.62
CA ASP A 772 -5.22 -8.87 0.83
C ASP A 772 -5.82 -10.26 0.56
N THR A 773 -5.16 -11.03 -0.30
CA THR A 773 -5.59 -12.32 -0.82
C THR A 773 -4.42 -13.28 -0.71
N SER A 774 -4.51 -14.21 0.22
CA SER A 774 -3.61 -15.35 0.32
C SER A 774 -4.00 -16.46 -0.69
N GLU A 775 -5.16 -16.29 -1.34
CA GLU A 775 -5.76 -17.12 -2.40
C GLU A 775 -4.99 -17.06 -3.74
N ASP A 776 -4.05 -16.13 -3.91
CA ASP A 776 -3.33 -15.94 -5.18
C ASP A 776 -2.06 -16.81 -5.25
N SER A 777 -2.10 -17.86 -6.06
CA SER A 777 -0.98 -18.78 -6.29
C SER A 777 0.20 -18.16 -7.09
N PHE A 778 0.10 -16.89 -7.50
CA PHE A 778 1.06 -16.22 -8.39
C PHE A 778 1.80 -15.06 -7.72
N GLN A 779 2.89 -14.61 -8.34
CA GLN A 779 3.74 -13.54 -7.80
C GLN A 779 3.21 -12.17 -8.24
N GLN A 780 2.80 -11.35 -7.26
CA GLN A 780 2.43 -9.97 -7.52
C GLN A 780 3.68 -9.12 -7.82
N LEU A 781 3.59 -8.30 -8.86
CA LEU A 781 4.66 -7.41 -9.31
C LEU A 781 4.62 -6.07 -8.56
N LEU A 782 5.78 -5.67 -8.02
CA LEU A 782 6.07 -4.32 -7.53
C LEU A 782 7.09 -3.65 -8.45
N ILE A 783 6.81 -2.40 -8.85
CA ILE A 783 7.73 -1.59 -9.66
C ILE A 783 8.26 -0.45 -8.81
N ALA A 784 9.56 -0.20 -8.88
CA ALA A 784 10.20 0.95 -8.25
C ALA A 784 10.64 1.97 -9.32
N ALA A 785 10.27 3.24 -9.14
CA ALA A 785 10.66 4.30 -10.06
C ALA A 785 12.15 4.67 -9.95
N SER A 786 12.72 4.50 -8.76
CA SER A 786 14.13 4.78 -8.47
C SER A 786 14.67 3.75 -7.47
N LEU A 787 15.94 3.38 -7.66
CA LEU A 787 16.68 2.46 -6.81
C LEU A 787 17.87 3.16 -6.19
N SER A 788 18.04 3.01 -4.89
CA SER A 788 19.22 3.45 -4.17
C SER A 788 19.79 2.32 -3.31
N LEU A 789 21.04 2.42 -2.88
CA LEU A 789 21.65 1.47 -1.95
C LEU A 789 21.81 2.09 -0.56
N ASN A 790 21.69 1.26 0.46
CA ASN A 790 22.14 1.65 1.79
C ASN A 790 23.65 1.95 1.81
N ALA A 791 24.14 2.57 2.89
CA ALA A 791 25.54 3.01 2.95
C ALA A 791 26.56 1.85 2.79
N ASN A 792 26.17 0.63 3.17
CA ASN A 792 27.02 -0.56 3.14
C ASN A 792 26.89 -1.37 1.82
N GLY A 793 26.00 -0.99 0.90
CA GLY A 793 25.73 -1.73 -0.34
C GLY A 793 24.91 -3.02 -0.20
N SER A 794 24.60 -3.47 1.02
CA SER A 794 23.92 -4.75 1.28
C SER A 794 22.42 -4.76 0.97
N THR A 795 21.78 -3.59 0.94
CA THR A 795 20.33 -3.44 0.84
C THR A 795 19.96 -2.47 -0.26
N VAL A 796 19.09 -2.91 -1.17
CA VAL A 796 18.47 -2.07 -2.20
C VAL A 796 17.26 -1.38 -1.59
N LEU A 797 17.21 -0.07 -1.69
CA LEU A 797 16.14 0.80 -1.22
C LEU A 797 15.25 1.15 -2.40
N LEU A 798 13.96 0.84 -2.29
CA LEU A 798 12.97 1.07 -3.35
C LEU A 798 12.23 2.38 -3.09
N GLU A 799 12.25 3.27 -4.07
CA GLU A 799 11.67 4.62 -3.97
C GLU A 799 10.50 4.77 -4.96
N GLU A 800 9.43 5.44 -4.50
CA GLU A 800 8.22 5.78 -5.29
C GLU A 800 7.68 4.57 -6.06
N THR A 801 7.10 3.64 -5.30
CA THR A 801 6.75 2.31 -5.78
C THR A 801 5.30 2.24 -6.27
N SER A 802 5.04 1.30 -7.17
CA SER A 802 3.71 1.01 -7.69
C SER A 802 3.46 -0.49 -7.65
N LEU A 803 2.46 -0.90 -6.87
CA LEU A 803 2.04 -2.29 -6.80
C LEU A 803 1.07 -2.58 -7.95
N MET A 804 1.38 -3.57 -8.77
CA MET A 804 0.55 -3.97 -9.91
C MET A 804 -0.68 -4.76 -9.43
N PRO A 805 -1.81 -4.69 -10.15
CA PRO A 805 -2.97 -5.50 -9.81
C PRO A 805 -2.59 -6.99 -9.84
N PRO A 806 -3.19 -7.81 -8.96
CA PRO A 806 -2.88 -9.24 -8.88
C PRO A 806 -3.57 -9.95 -10.06
N ILE A 807 -3.00 -9.84 -11.25
CA ILE A 807 -3.47 -10.51 -12.46
C ILE A 807 -2.49 -11.65 -12.80
N PRO A 808 -2.97 -12.91 -12.89
CA PRO A 808 -2.15 -14.04 -13.32
C PRO A 808 -1.48 -13.78 -14.68
N GLY A 809 -0.22 -14.15 -14.85
CA GLY A 809 0.52 -13.95 -16.09
C GLY A 809 0.96 -12.51 -16.38
N LEU A 810 0.52 -11.51 -15.60
CA LEU A 810 0.83 -10.10 -15.85
C LEU A 810 2.33 -9.80 -15.74
N LEU A 811 3.02 -10.40 -14.76
CA LEU A 811 4.47 -10.26 -14.60
C LEU A 811 5.21 -10.74 -15.86
N ALA A 812 4.83 -11.91 -16.37
CA ALA A 812 5.41 -12.49 -17.59
C ALA A 812 5.09 -11.62 -18.81
N LEU A 813 3.83 -11.20 -18.97
CA LEU A 813 3.38 -10.34 -20.07
C LEU A 813 4.19 -9.03 -20.13
N LEU A 814 4.30 -8.31 -19.01
CA LEU A 814 5.01 -7.02 -18.97
C LEU A 814 6.51 -7.18 -19.17
N SER A 815 7.09 -8.24 -18.59
CA SER A 815 8.51 -8.55 -18.80
C SER A 815 8.80 -8.87 -20.26
N MET A 816 7.93 -9.60 -20.95
CA MET A 816 8.07 -9.87 -22.38
C MET A 816 7.78 -8.65 -23.26
N LEU A 817 6.85 -7.79 -22.85
CA LEU A 817 6.47 -6.60 -23.59
C LEU A 817 7.60 -5.56 -23.61
N PHE A 818 8.30 -5.38 -22.49
CA PHE A 818 9.27 -4.29 -22.33
C PHE A 818 10.75 -4.70 -22.38
N ALA A 819 11.06 -6.00 -22.26
CA ALA A 819 12.43 -6.47 -22.44
C ALA A 819 12.92 -6.23 -23.88
N PRO A 820 14.18 -5.81 -24.08
CA PRO A 820 14.77 -5.68 -25.42
C PRO A 820 14.72 -6.99 -26.20
N ALA A 821 15.14 -8.09 -25.58
CA ALA A 821 15.12 -9.44 -26.12
C ALA A 821 14.49 -10.41 -25.12
N ILE A 822 13.88 -11.47 -25.66
CA ILE A 822 13.31 -12.57 -24.88
C ILE A 822 13.76 -13.91 -25.44
N GLU A 823 13.95 -14.88 -24.56
CA GLU A 823 14.26 -16.27 -24.90
C GLU A 823 13.28 -17.18 -24.16
N LEU A 824 12.40 -17.85 -24.91
CA LEU A 824 11.34 -18.68 -24.35
C LEU A 824 11.88 -20.05 -23.91
N ARG A 825 11.41 -20.53 -22.76
CA ARG A 825 11.65 -21.88 -22.25
C ARG A 825 10.48 -22.77 -22.65
N ILE A 826 10.78 -23.96 -23.17
CA ILE A 826 9.76 -24.95 -23.56
C ILE A 826 9.78 -26.13 -22.60
N ASP A 827 8.62 -26.75 -22.44
CA ASP A 827 8.51 -28.02 -21.73
C ASP A 827 9.19 -29.17 -22.50
N LYS A 828 9.33 -30.33 -21.86
CA LYS A 828 9.98 -31.51 -22.48
C LYS A 828 9.25 -32.00 -23.74
N SER A 829 7.96 -31.70 -23.89
CA SER A 829 7.18 -32.05 -25.08
C SER A 829 7.26 -31.02 -26.21
N GLY A 830 7.81 -29.82 -25.93
CA GLY A 830 7.88 -28.71 -26.89
C GLY A 830 6.53 -28.10 -27.25
N LYS A 831 5.48 -28.36 -26.46
CA LYS A 831 4.10 -27.97 -26.75
C LYS A 831 3.67 -26.70 -26.02
N TYR A 832 4.27 -26.43 -24.86
CA TYR A 832 3.92 -25.27 -24.04
C TYR A 832 5.18 -24.50 -23.62
N PHE A 833 5.06 -23.18 -23.55
CA PHE A 833 6.10 -22.35 -22.95
C PHE A 833 5.98 -22.43 -21.42
N THR A 834 7.08 -22.73 -20.75
CA THR A 834 7.14 -22.89 -19.28
C THR A 834 7.74 -21.67 -18.58
N GLY A 835 8.35 -20.77 -19.33
CA GLY A 835 9.02 -19.59 -18.79
C GLY A 835 9.72 -18.78 -19.87
N VAL A 836 10.41 -17.72 -19.45
CA VAL A 836 11.12 -16.80 -20.33
C VAL A 836 12.35 -16.21 -19.62
N LEU A 837 13.42 -16.01 -20.38
CA LEU A 837 14.54 -15.17 -20.01
C LEU A 837 14.40 -13.83 -20.74
N CYS A 838 14.33 -12.74 -19.97
CA CYS A 838 14.18 -11.37 -20.46
C CYS A 838 15.47 -10.59 -20.17
N GLY A 839 15.98 -9.84 -21.15
CA GLY A 839 17.16 -9.00 -20.96
C GLY A 839 17.62 -8.30 -22.24
N LEU A 840 18.88 -7.87 -22.27
CA LEU A 840 19.49 -7.23 -23.45
C LEU A 840 19.79 -8.24 -24.57
N GLY A 841 19.82 -9.54 -24.26
CA GLY A 841 19.99 -10.62 -25.22
C GLY A 841 21.43 -11.10 -25.38
N TRP A 842 21.67 -11.82 -26.46
CA TRP A 842 22.90 -12.56 -26.73
C TRP A 842 23.70 -11.95 -27.88
N SER A 843 25.02 -11.86 -27.70
CA SER A 843 25.94 -11.42 -28.73
C SER A 843 26.36 -12.57 -29.63
N GLN A 844 26.01 -12.49 -30.91
CA GLN A 844 26.39 -13.52 -31.89
C GLN A 844 27.90 -13.53 -32.13
N THR A 845 28.54 -12.37 -32.08
CA THR A 845 29.98 -12.20 -32.31
C THR A 845 30.82 -12.73 -31.16
N ARG A 846 30.39 -12.51 -29.91
CA ARG A 846 31.13 -12.93 -28.70
C ARG A 846 30.76 -14.31 -28.18
N GLY A 847 29.60 -14.84 -28.56
CA GLY A 847 29.07 -16.07 -27.97
C GLY A 847 28.83 -15.92 -26.46
N ALA A 848 28.32 -14.76 -26.03
CA ALA A 848 28.00 -14.47 -24.63
C ALA A 848 26.80 -13.51 -24.51
N ALA A 849 26.13 -13.52 -23.36
CA ALA A 849 25.08 -12.54 -23.04
C ALA A 849 25.68 -11.11 -22.98
N LEU A 850 24.93 -10.11 -23.45
CA LEU A 850 25.39 -8.73 -23.51
C LEU A 850 25.40 -8.03 -22.15
N LEU A 851 24.41 -8.30 -21.30
CA LEU A 851 24.26 -7.72 -19.96
C LEU A 851 23.64 -8.74 -19.00
N PRO A 852 24.33 -9.86 -18.72
CA PRO A 852 23.76 -10.97 -17.95
C PRO A 852 23.33 -10.57 -16.53
N GLU A 853 23.96 -9.56 -15.94
CA GLU A 853 23.64 -9.03 -14.61
C GLU A 853 22.20 -8.53 -14.47
N ASN A 854 21.60 -8.00 -15.55
CA ASN A 854 20.25 -7.46 -15.57
C ASN A 854 19.21 -8.46 -16.11
N ASP A 855 19.63 -9.63 -16.57
CA ASP A 855 18.71 -10.67 -17.02
C ASP A 855 17.72 -11.06 -15.91
N MET A 856 16.47 -11.27 -16.32
CA MET A 856 15.38 -11.77 -15.48
C MET A 856 14.90 -13.11 -16.04
N GLU A 857 14.95 -14.17 -15.23
CA GLU A 857 14.37 -15.46 -15.58
C GLU A 857 13.06 -15.68 -14.82
N LEU A 858 12.00 -16.00 -15.56
CA LEU A 858 10.64 -16.12 -15.06
C LEU A 858 10.05 -17.46 -15.45
N THR A 859 9.37 -18.11 -14.50
CA THR A 859 8.51 -19.27 -14.75
C THR A 859 7.09 -18.78 -14.93
N PHE A 860 6.38 -19.29 -15.94
CA PHE A 860 5.00 -18.90 -16.18
C PHE A 860 4.05 -19.55 -15.16
N ASP A 861 3.19 -18.72 -14.58
CA ASP A 861 2.08 -19.08 -13.69
C ASP A 861 0.78 -19.39 -14.46
N VAL A 862 0.71 -18.99 -15.73
CA VAL A 862 -0.38 -19.22 -16.68
C VAL A 862 0.19 -19.81 -17.97
N PRO A 863 -0.50 -20.75 -18.65
CA PRO A 863 -0.03 -21.28 -19.92
C PRO A 863 0.02 -20.18 -20.99
N PHE A 864 1.19 -19.96 -21.60
CA PHE A 864 1.36 -19.14 -22.80
C PHE A 864 1.47 -20.04 -24.04
N GLY A 865 0.68 -19.74 -25.06
CA GLY A 865 0.70 -20.37 -26.38
C GLY A 865 1.38 -19.50 -27.44
N VAL A 866 1.47 -20.04 -28.67
CA VAL A 866 2.06 -19.32 -29.82
C VAL A 866 1.24 -18.08 -30.19
N ASP A 867 -0.08 -18.16 -30.07
CA ASP A 867 -0.99 -17.05 -30.38
C ASP A 867 -0.76 -15.86 -29.42
N ASP A 868 -0.54 -16.13 -28.12
CA ASP A 868 -0.24 -15.10 -27.13
C ASP A 868 1.08 -14.37 -27.45
N ILE A 869 2.12 -15.13 -27.83
CA ILE A 869 3.41 -14.55 -28.25
C ILE A 869 3.26 -13.73 -29.52
N SER A 870 2.39 -14.15 -30.44
CA SER A 870 2.08 -13.39 -31.66
C SER A 870 1.42 -12.05 -31.32
N GLU A 871 0.41 -12.04 -30.43
CA GLU A 871 -0.26 -10.81 -29.99
C GLU A 871 0.69 -9.86 -29.25
N ILE A 872 1.59 -10.38 -28.40
CA ILE A 872 2.65 -9.59 -27.75
C ILE A 872 3.56 -8.93 -28.80
N ASN A 873 3.96 -9.67 -29.84
CA ASN A 873 4.80 -9.12 -30.91
C ASN A 873 4.07 -8.09 -31.77
N ILE A 874 2.77 -8.26 -32.01
CA ILE A 874 1.93 -7.26 -32.67
C ILE A 874 1.92 -5.97 -31.84
N LEU A 875 1.73 -6.07 -30.53
CA LEU A 875 1.75 -4.93 -29.62
C LEU A 875 3.13 -4.24 -29.60
N ARG A 876 4.23 -4.99 -29.49
CA ARG A 876 5.60 -4.46 -29.57
C ARG A 876 5.85 -3.72 -30.89
N THR A 877 5.38 -4.28 -32.00
CA THR A 877 5.50 -3.67 -33.33
C THR A 877 4.70 -2.37 -33.43
N ALA A 878 3.48 -2.34 -32.88
CA ALA A 878 2.66 -1.15 -32.84
C ALA A 878 3.30 -0.02 -32.01
N ILE A 879 3.86 -0.36 -30.84
CA ILE A 879 4.64 0.57 -30.00
C ILE A 879 5.81 1.15 -30.78
N ASN A 880 6.65 0.30 -31.39
CA ASN A 880 7.82 0.73 -32.15
C ASN A 880 7.46 1.61 -33.35
N LYS A 881 6.38 1.28 -34.06
CA LYS A 881 5.87 2.08 -35.18
C LYS A 881 5.49 3.48 -34.71
N LEU A 882 4.76 3.60 -33.60
CA LEU A 882 4.34 4.88 -33.06
C LEU A 882 5.54 5.73 -32.61
N LEU A 883 6.53 5.12 -31.94
CA LEU A 883 7.78 5.79 -31.54
C LEU A 883 8.55 6.36 -32.74
N CYS A 884 8.58 5.65 -33.87
CA CYS A 884 9.19 6.15 -35.10
C CYS A 884 8.40 7.32 -35.69
N GLU A 885 7.07 7.23 -35.69
CA GLU A 885 6.20 8.30 -36.19
C GLU A 885 6.32 9.60 -35.34
N CYS A 886 6.60 9.55 -34.03
CA CYS A 886 6.84 10.77 -33.22
C CYS A 886 7.99 11.64 -33.75
N THR A 887 8.98 11.04 -34.42
CA THR A 887 10.12 11.77 -35.00
C THR A 887 9.87 12.26 -36.42
N MET A 888 8.79 11.79 -37.05
CA MET A 888 8.41 12.13 -38.42
C MET A 888 7.17 13.05 -38.37
N CYS A 889 7.05 13.99 -39.31
CA CYS A 889 5.88 14.88 -39.33
C CYS A 889 4.65 14.09 -39.82
N SER A 890 3.77 13.67 -38.91
CA SER A 890 2.57 12.86 -39.22
C SER A 890 1.28 13.51 -38.73
N ASP A 891 0.16 13.23 -39.42
CA ASP A 891 -1.19 13.71 -39.07
C ASP A 891 -1.64 13.25 -37.66
N GLN A 892 -2.22 14.17 -36.89
CA GLN A 892 -2.64 13.96 -35.50
C GLN A 892 -3.77 12.91 -35.33
N GLU A 893 -4.67 12.81 -36.31
CA GLU A 893 -5.76 11.82 -36.30
C GLU A 893 -5.21 10.40 -36.41
N LYS A 894 -4.24 10.19 -37.29
CA LYS A 894 -3.55 8.91 -37.45
C LYS A 894 -2.84 8.49 -36.16
N MET A 895 -2.20 9.43 -35.48
CA MET A 895 -1.54 9.18 -34.19
C MET A 895 -2.54 8.73 -33.11
N THR A 896 -3.70 9.39 -33.04
CA THR A 896 -4.76 9.05 -32.08
C THR A 896 -5.33 7.65 -32.37
N GLN A 897 -5.51 7.30 -33.64
CA GLN A 897 -5.98 5.96 -34.04
C GLN A 897 -4.97 4.86 -33.68
N LEU A 898 -3.67 5.12 -33.83
CA LEU A 898 -2.62 4.18 -33.43
C LEU A 898 -2.56 4.00 -31.91
N GLN A 899 -2.67 5.10 -31.14
CA GLN A 899 -2.76 5.04 -29.68
C GLN A 899 -3.95 4.19 -29.23
N GLU A 900 -5.12 4.39 -29.83
CA GLU A 900 -6.32 3.61 -29.48
C GLU A 900 -6.15 2.13 -29.83
N ASN A 901 -5.57 1.82 -30.99
CA ASN A 901 -5.28 0.44 -31.37
C ASN A 901 -4.34 -0.25 -30.36
N ILE A 902 -3.27 0.42 -29.95
CA ILE A 902 -2.33 -0.09 -28.92
C ILE A 902 -3.06 -0.37 -27.61
N ARG A 903 -3.95 0.53 -27.19
CA ARG A 903 -4.74 0.36 -25.96
C ARG A 903 -5.70 -0.82 -26.06
N GLN A 904 -6.39 -0.99 -27.18
CA GLN A 904 -7.31 -2.10 -27.38
C GLN A 904 -6.60 -3.45 -27.41
N ILE A 905 -5.44 -3.54 -28.08
CA ILE A 905 -4.62 -4.77 -28.09
C ILE A 905 -4.12 -5.11 -26.69
N LEU A 906 -3.70 -4.12 -25.89
CA LEU A 906 -3.24 -4.35 -24.51
C LEU A 906 -4.36 -4.82 -23.57
N LEU A 907 -5.59 -4.31 -23.76
CA LEU A 907 -6.73 -4.60 -22.88
C LEU A 907 -7.47 -5.89 -23.25
N ARG A 908 -7.29 -6.37 -24.48
CA ARG A 908 -7.81 -7.66 -24.97
C ARG A 908 -6.96 -8.79 -24.40
#